data_AF-A0A6N9CFB4-F1
#
_entry.id   AF-A0A6N9CFB4-F1
#
_cell.length_a   1.000
_cell.length_b   1.000
_cell.length_c   1.000
_cell.angle_alpha   90.00
_cell.angle_beta   90.00
_cell.angle_gamma   90.00
#
_symmetry.space_group_name_H-M   'P 1'
#
loop_
_entity.id
_entity.type
_entity.pdbx_description
1 polymer ?
#
loop_
_entity_poly.entity_id
_entity_poly.type
_entity_poly.pdbx_seq_one_letter_code
_entity_poly.pdbx_strand_id
1 'polypeptide(L)'
;MGSTEKQEIPWENISEPLADLLRYEREIGSYEHASYALLSTVVHETKDLAWRQFLLAEDNFAAVVGQVIAISDKESKNPQKVLDSIRGLVNAAHTRTPKRAEQFLKTYLKYRPNFPCPIREALDALSKRGKRRVALRAITFAAEMERLRPFQPDTEIAAKVSEHWYEQILQEGITARRGRRIPTQMRTAKKRLLNHLRETEEDNQIDDEVLFDRYTDVFRSTDILGLTDVIIGMHRFNLIRQFHVKFNVKQIELFLKNFPKTEVLNRFEKLEEWLGKYHKTNHDGTILTPPLIDFLSKDSDFDSLLSELDRYRAETRNGQFNINNILQRDLEFRRFAYEYTHVLEPLTYQLQNRYPPPKSNEELYQLFNQLEELPQGAADEPRLSEQHLAEVGRTAYEAAGFLKFLKGFRRRTSRHIVVVGNDRYGRQWVVEPIEAYLKEGFTLRYDRVRSGTSTRLSVPSAFPRDFVKEICEQMPHIVIVDASHAPPNNDVMQLSRGLRGYAHWFAVFNDLRSEGNVAIYQDKSSLPAEHLPELMKWHDYVARKEQLQAWVSPGKAYRVTTWAPELKDTVILGDMRVKRYPAISHEEIGGDLPLVILANPIVYRTEGDDLPDALRGTTPRHFDDPEAHAEDTIVFGFGSHGLETRLEGMSTEQFVQTVQGYIKEEIDRLLEES
;
A
#
# COMPACT_ATOMS: atom_id res chain seq x y z
N MET A 1 31.55 82.91 -25.74
CA MET A 1 30.40 82.30 -26.45
C MET A 1 30.99 81.32 -27.47
N GLY A 2 31.11 80.05 -27.08
CA GLY A 2 31.61 78.98 -27.95
C GLY A 2 30.43 78.32 -28.66
N SER A 3 30.58 78.04 -29.95
CA SER A 3 29.57 77.38 -30.78
C SER A 3 29.27 75.98 -30.27
N THR A 4 28.08 75.76 -29.73
CA THR A 4 27.48 74.43 -29.64
C THR A 4 27.17 73.97 -31.06
N GLU A 5 27.96 73.04 -31.60
CA GLU A 5 27.55 72.21 -32.74
C GLU A 5 26.15 71.68 -32.46
N LYS A 6 25.19 72.00 -33.34
CA LYS A 6 23.87 71.36 -33.33
C LYS A 6 24.11 69.89 -33.70
N GLN A 7 24.10 69.02 -32.70
CA GLN A 7 24.09 67.57 -32.92
C GLN A 7 22.83 67.24 -33.74
N GLU A 8 23.02 66.79 -34.97
CA GLU A 8 21.93 66.48 -35.90
C GLU A 8 21.17 65.25 -35.37
N ILE A 9 19.84 65.33 -35.28
CA ILE A 9 19.00 64.25 -34.76
C ILE A 9 18.83 63.20 -35.87
N PRO A 10 19.19 61.93 -35.67
CA PRO A 10 19.08 60.88 -36.67
C PRO A 10 17.63 60.37 -36.77
N TRP A 11 16.74 61.18 -37.36
CA TRP A 11 15.30 60.87 -37.45
C TRP A 11 14.98 59.56 -38.18
N GLU A 12 15.85 59.15 -39.10
CA GLU A 12 15.78 57.86 -39.79
C GLU A 12 15.82 56.66 -38.81
N ASN A 13 16.60 56.75 -37.73
CA ASN A 13 16.73 55.68 -36.72
C ASN A 13 15.70 55.77 -35.57
N ILE A 14 14.87 56.82 -35.58
CA ILE A 14 13.93 57.15 -34.48
C ILE A 14 12.48 56.95 -34.91
N SER A 15 12.15 57.33 -36.15
CA SER A 15 10.76 57.41 -36.64
C SER A 15 10.01 56.07 -36.60
N GLU A 16 10.62 54.99 -37.09
CA GLU A 16 9.99 53.66 -37.15
C GLU A 16 9.84 53.01 -35.76
N PRO A 17 10.88 52.93 -34.89
CA PRO A 17 10.70 52.44 -33.53
C PRO A 17 9.67 53.25 -32.73
N LEU A 18 9.67 54.58 -32.85
CA LEU A 18 8.68 55.41 -32.16
C LEU A 18 7.25 55.09 -32.61
N ALA A 19 7.04 54.83 -33.90
CA ALA A 19 5.75 54.42 -34.44
C ALA A 19 5.30 53.05 -33.89
N ASP A 20 6.23 52.10 -33.71
CA ASP A 20 5.95 50.80 -33.11
C ASP A 20 5.54 50.92 -31.63
N LEU A 21 6.22 51.77 -30.86
CA LEU A 21 5.84 52.03 -29.47
C LEU A 21 4.46 52.68 -29.36
N LEU A 22 4.17 53.66 -30.23
CA LEU A 22 2.86 54.31 -30.28
C LEU A 22 1.74 53.33 -30.64
N ARG A 23 2.01 52.39 -31.56
CA ARG A 23 1.06 51.34 -31.93
C ARG A 23 0.77 50.43 -30.74
N TYR A 24 1.84 49.94 -30.09
CA TYR A 24 1.72 49.11 -28.90
C TYR A 24 0.98 49.81 -27.75
N GLU A 25 1.32 51.07 -27.46
CA GLU A 25 0.64 51.89 -26.44
C GLU A 25 -0.86 52.07 -26.69
N ARG A 26 -1.26 52.20 -27.97
CA ARG A 26 -2.68 52.24 -28.37
C ARG A 26 -3.37 50.89 -28.17
N GLU A 27 -2.70 49.79 -28.50
CA GLU A 27 -3.25 48.42 -28.35
C GLU A 27 -3.54 48.08 -26.89
N ILE A 28 -2.68 48.50 -25.95
CA ILE A 28 -2.86 48.23 -24.51
C ILE A 28 -3.67 49.33 -23.78
N GLY A 29 -4.19 50.33 -24.48
CA GLY A 29 -4.99 51.42 -23.91
C GLY A 29 -4.22 52.42 -23.03
N SER A 30 -2.88 52.49 -23.16
CA SER A 30 -2.00 53.39 -22.40
C SER A 30 -1.51 54.52 -23.31
N TYR A 31 -2.33 55.55 -23.50
CA TYR A 31 -2.07 56.62 -24.47
C TYR A 31 -0.83 57.48 -24.16
N GLU A 32 0.17 57.43 -25.05
CA GLU A 32 1.25 58.40 -25.24
C GLU A 32 2.06 58.76 -23.98
N HIS A 33 2.37 57.79 -23.12
CA HIS A 33 3.16 58.03 -21.90
C HIS A 33 4.67 57.87 -22.15
N ALA A 34 5.11 56.71 -22.63
CA ALA A 34 6.53 56.42 -22.88
C ALA A 34 7.03 56.98 -24.22
N SER A 35 6.19 56.93 -25.26
CA SER A 35 6.51 57.50 -26.57
C SER A 35 6.73 59.01 -26.51
N TYR A 36 5.85 59.73 -25.78
CA TYR A 36 6.00 61.17 -25.54
C TYR A 36 7.25 61.48 -24.71
N ALA A 37 7.53 60.72 -23.65
CA ALA A 37 8.72 60.91 -22.83
C ALA A 37 10.03 60.73 -23.62
N LEU A 38 10.10 59.72 -24.50
CA LEU A 38 11.24 59.51 -25.40
C LEU A 38 11.39 60.64 -26.42
N LEU A 39 10.29 61.06 -27.07
CA LEU A 39 10.31 62.16 -28.04
C LEU A 39 10.72 63.48 -27.39
N SER A 40 10.18 63.77 -26.20
CA SER A 40 10.53 64.96 -25.41
C SER A 40 12.01 64.97 -25.01
N THR A 41 12.56 63.81 -24.63
CA THR A 41 14.00 63.66 -24.32
C THR A 41 14.88 64.04 -25.52
N VAL A 42 14.53 63.55 -26.71
CA VAL A 42 15.29 63.76 -27.96
C VAL A 42 15.23 65.23 -28.41
N VAL A 43 14.04 65.83 -28.35
CA VAL A 43 13.76 67.17 -28.93
C VAL A 43 14.05 68.31 -27.95
N HIS A 44 13.77 68.14 -26.66
CA HIS A 44 13.68 69.26 -25.70
C HIS A 44 14.61 69.16 -24.48
N GLU A 45 15.13 67.99 -24.11
CA GLU A 45 15.77 67.80 -22.80
C GLU A 45 17.28 68.13 -22.79
N THR A 46 17.71 69.01 -21.87
CA THR A 46 19.12 69.41 -21.65
C THR A 46 19.68 69.03 -20.28
N LYS A 47 18.84 68.50 -19.39
CA LYS A 47 19.20 68.18 -18.00
C LYS A 47 19.86 66.81 -17.80
N ASP A 48 19.59 65.86 -18.69
CA ASP A 48 20.06 64.47 -18.55
C ASP A 48 20.95 64.07 -19.74
N LEU A 49 22.11 64.73 -19.82
CA LEU A 49 23.01 64.67 -20.98
C LEU A 49 23.41 63.21 -21.33
N ALA A 50 23.58 62.35 -20.32
CA ALA A 50 23.98 60.95 -20.51
C ALA A 50 22.86 60.10 -21.13
N TRP A 51 21.61 60.28 -20.69
CA TRP A 51 20.45 59.58 -21.26
C TRP A 51 20.20 60.00 -22.71
N ARG A 52 20.23 61.30 -22.99
CA ARG A 52 20.05 61.83 -24.34
C ARG A 52 21.18 61.40 -25.28
N GLN A 53 22.44 61.49 -24.86
CA GLN A 53 23.57 61.02 -25.66
C GLN A 53 23.50 59.52 -25.95
N PHE A 54 23.07 58.72 -24.96
CA PHE A 54 22.88 57.29 -25.15
C PHE A 54 21.80 56.98 -26.20
N LEU A 55 20.64 57.64 -26.13
CA LEU A 55 19.55 57.45 -27.09
C LEU A 55 19.92 57.83 -28.53
N LEU A 56 20.69 58.90 -28.71
CA LEU A 56 21.11 59.39 -30.03
C LEU A 56 22.28 58.61 -30.64
N ALA A 57 22.88 57.68 -29.90
CA ALA A 57 24.00 56.88 -30.36
C ALA A 57 23.53 55.58 -31.05
N GLU A 58 23.97 55.37 -32.28
CA GLU A 58 23.73 54.14 -33.06
C GLU A 58 22.23 53.73 -33.04
N ASP A 59 21.95 52.44 -32.79
CA ASP A 59 20.60 51.85 -32.74
C ASP A 59 19.99 51.84 -31.33
N ASN A 60 20.55 52.61 -30.38
CA ASN A 60 20.13 52.54 -28.97
C ASN A 60 18.67 52.98 -28.77
N PHE A 61 18.17 53.92 -29.56
CA PHE A 61 16.76 54.33 -29.52
C PHE A 61 15.83 53.14 -29.82
N ALA A 62 16.09 52.43 -30.93
CA ALA A 62 15.35 51.24 -31.32
C ALA A 62 15.46 50.13 -30.26
N ALA A 63 16.66 49.91 -29.70
CA ALA A 63 16.88 48.92 -28.65
C ALA A 63 16.14 49.26 -27.34
N VAL A 64 15.99 50.53 -26.98
CA VAL A 64 15.20 50.96 -25.82
C VAL A 64 13.73 50.72 -26.07
N VAL A 65 13.21 51.13 -27.24
CA VAL A 65 11.81 50.89 -27.60
C VAL A 65 11.47 49.41 -27.59
N GLY A 66 12.28 48.58 -28.24
CA GLY A 66 12.07 47.12 -28.29
C GLY A 66 12.02 46.49 -26.90
N GLN A 67 12.84 46.96 -25.96
CA GLN A 67 12.77 46.50 -24.57
C GLN A 67 11.51 46.97 -23.84
N VAL A 68 11.09 48.22 -24.06
CA VAL A 68 9.87 48.77 -23.44
C VAL A 68 8.67 47.92 -23.85
N ILE A 69 8.53 47.66 -25.15
CA ILE A 69 7.45 46.81 -25.68
C ILE A 69 7.56 45.39 -25.11
N ALA A 70 8.71 44.73 -25.27
CA ALA A 70 8.88 43.32 -24.87
C ALA A 70 8.64 43.07 -23.37
N ILE A 71 9.09 43.98 -22.50
CA ILE A 71 8.90 43.82 -21.04
C ILE A 71 7.47 44.18 -20.63
N SER A 72 6.89 45.22 -21.24
CA SER A 72 5.52 45.64 -20.94
C SER A 72 4.53 44.56 -21.33
N ASP A 73 4.75 43.91 -22.48
CA ASP A 73 3.92 42.84 -23.01
C ASP A 73 4.00 41.59 -22.11
N LYS A 74 5.22 41.11 -21.87
CA LYS A 74 5.45 39.87 -21.11
C LYS A 74 5.01 39.96 -19.63
N GLU A 75 5.05 41.14 -19.02
CA GLU A 75 4.80 41.31 -17.58
C GLU A 75 3.59 42.20 -17.28
N SER A 76 2.81 42.57 -18.30
CA SER A 76 1.68 43.51 -18.18
C SER A 76 2.05 44.80 -17.42
N LYS A 77 3.27 45.30 -17.65
CA LYS A 77 3.80 46.51 -17.00
C LYS A 77 3.50 47.75 -17.82
N ASN A 78 3.27 48.88 -17.14
CA ASN A 78 3.11 50.17 -17.80
C ASN A 78 4.42 50.57 -18.55
N PRO A 79 4.36 50.89 -19.86
CA PRO A 79 5.52 51.25 -20.67
C PRO A 79 6.39 52.37 -20.08
N GLN A 80 5.77 53.38 -19.48
CA GLN A 80 6.48 54.50 -18.86
C GLN A 80 7.33 54.05 -17.67
N LYS A 81 6.82 53.12 -16.84
CA LYS A 81 7.59 52.57 -15.71
C LYS A 81 8.80 51.75 -16.20
N VAL A 82 8.66 51.03 -17.31
CA VAL A 82 9.78 50.29 -17.91
C VAL A 82 10.83 51.26 -18.45
N LEU A 83 10.39 52.31 -19.15
CA LEU A 83 11.25 53.38 -19.66
C LEU A 83 12.02 54.10 -18.54
N ASP A 84 11.35 54.48 -17.46
CA ASP A 84 11.96 55.13 -16.29
C ASP A 84 13.03 54.24 -15.64
N SER A 85 12.80 52.92 -15.60
CA SER A 85 13.78 51.95 -15.08
C SER A 85 15.03 51.89 -15.96
N ILE A 86 14.87 51.90 -17.28
CA ILE A 86 15.97 51.93 -18.26
C ILE A 86 16.76 53.24 -18.12
N ARG A 87 16.06 54.39 -18.09
CA ARG A 87 16.68 55.71 -17.89
C ARG A 87 17.53 55.74 -16.61
N GLY A 88 16.96 55.29 -15.49
CA GLY A 88 17.67 55.22 -14.21
C GLY A 88 18.90 54.31 -14.24
N LEU A 89 18.90 53.25 -15.05
CA LEU A 89 20.05 52.37 -15.24
C LEU A 89 21.15 53.05 -16.08
N VAL A 90 20.79 53.70 -17.19
CA VAL A 90 21.74 54.40 -18.07
C VAL A 90 22.45 55.52 -17.33
N ASN A 91 21.73 56.32 -16.55
CA ASN A 91 22.31 57.42 -15.78
C ASN A 91 23.25 56.93 -14.68
N ALA A 92 22.83 55.90 -13.93
CA ALA A 92 23.68 55.30 -12.90
C ALA A 92 24.96 54.67 -13.51
N ALA A 93 24.85 54.09 -14.71
CA ALA A 93 25.99 53.50 -15.40
C ALA A 93 27.02 54.55 -15.86
N HIS A 94 26.57 55.68 -16.42
CA HIS A 94 27.45 56.77 -16.82
C HIS A 94 28.06 57.51 -15.63
N THR A 95 27.34 57.62 -14.51
CA THR A 95 27.83 58.30 -13.30
C THR A 95 28.97 57.54 -12.62
N ARG A 96 28.90 56.20 -12.55
CA ARG A 96 29.86 55.40 -11.75
C ARG A 96 31.11 54.96 -12.50
N THR A 97 31.00 54.59 -13.78
CA THR A 97 32.14 54.15 -14.59
C THR A 97 31.95 54.52 -16.07
N PRO A 98 32.18 55.79 -16.44
CA PRO A 98 31.89 56.34 -17.77
C PRO A 98 32.58 55.58 -18.91
N LYS A 99 33.88 55.28 -18.77
CA LYS A 99 34.72 54.67 -19.81
C LYS A 99 34.29 53.27 -20.28
N ARG A 100 33.40 52.60 -19.54
CA ARG A 100 32.88 51.25 -19.87
C ARG A 100 31.35 51.19 -19.81
N ALA A 101 30.67 52.34 -19.66
CA ALA A 101 29.22 52.42 -19.51
C ALA A 101 28.52 51.99 -20.80
N GLU A 102 28.93 52.58 -21.93
CA GLU A 102 28.33 52.34 -23.24
C GLU A 102 28.43 50.88 -23.69
N GLN A 103 29.63 50.28 -23.67
CA GLN A 103 29.83 48.87 -24.03
C GLN A 103 29.04 47.91 -23.14
N PHE A 104 28.96 48.20 -21.82
CA PHE A 104 28.16 47.40 -20.90
C PHE A 104 26.67 47.54 -21.19
N LEU A 105 26.16 48.77 -21.34
CA LEU A 105 24.74 49.03 -21.56
C LEU A 105 24.27 48.42 -22.88
N LYS A 106 25.02 48.58 -23.97
CA LYS A 106 24.72 47.95 -25.28
C LYS A 106 24.54 46.45 -25.15
N THR A 107 25.40 45.80 -24.38
CA THR A 107 25.36 44.35 -24.19
C THR A 107 24.25 43.93 -23.20
N TYR A 108 24.09 44.64 -22.10
CA TYR A 108 23.12 44.29 -21.06
C TYR A 108 21.68 44.53 -21.50
N LEU A 109 21.41 45.67 -22.11
CA LEU A 109 20.08 46.05 -22.58
C LEU A 109 19.55 45.11 -23.67
N LYS A 110 20.44 44.57 -24.53
CA LYS A 110 20.07 43.55 -25.51
C LYS A 110 19.43 42.31 -24.88
N TYR A 111 19.98 41.81 -23.76
CA TYR A 111 19.51 40.58 -23.11
C TYR A 111 18.55 40.82 -21.94
N ARG A 112 18.42 42.08 -21.51
CA ARG A 112 17.61 42.47 -20.34
C ARG A 112 16.14 41.99 -20.40
N PRO A 113 15.42 42.01 -21.54
CA PRO A 113 14.05 41.48 -21.63
C PRO A 113 13.94 39.98 -21.37
N ASN A 114 15.01 39.22 -21.59
CA ASN A 114 15.01 37.76 -21.50
C ASN A 114 15.14 37.26 -20.05
N PHE A 115 15.46 38.14 -19.10
CA PHE A 115 15.55 37.79 -17.68
C PHE A 115 14.16 37.78 -17.01
N PRO A 116 13.86 36.77 -16.16
CA PRO A 116 12.68 36.80 -15.29
C PRO A 116 12.63 38.07 -14.43
N CYS A 117 11.42 38.56 -14.11
CA CYS A 117 11.24 39.83 -13.41
C CYS A 117 12.09 39.97 -12.12
N PRO A 118 12.06 39.01 -11.17
CA PRO A 118 12.83 39.14 -9.93
C PRO A 118 14.35 39.18 -10.20
N ILE A 119 14.83 38.36 -11.14
CA ILE A 119 16.22 38.32 -11.56
C ILE A 119 16.64 39.65 -12.20
N ARG A 120 15.81 40.20 -13.09
CA ARG A 120 16.09 41.46 -13.79
C ARG A 120 16.20 42.62 -12.82
N GLU A 121 15.29 42.73 -11.85
CA GLU A 121 15.33 43.78 -10.83
C GLU A 121 16.59 43.69 -9.95
N ALA A 122 16.99 42.48 -9.56
CA ALA A 122 18.23 42.25 -8.84
C ALA A 122 19.47 42.64 -9.66
N LEU A 123 19.51 42.25 -10.95
CA LEU A 123 20.60 42.61 -11.86
C LEU A 123 20.66 44.11 -12.14
N ASP A 124 19.51 44.78 -12.28
CA ASP A 124 19.44 46.24 -12.43
C ASP A 124 19.97 46.95 -11.18
N ALA A 125 19.58 46.49 -9.98
CA ALA A 125 20.08 47.05 -8.72
C ALA A 125 21.59 46.87 -8.57
N LEU A 126 22.13 45.68 -8.90
CA LEU A 126 23.57 45.41 -8.88
C LEU A 126 24.31 46.26 -9.91
N SER A 127 23.75 46.41 -11.12
CA SER A 127 24.33 47.20 -12.21
C SER A 127 24.35 48.69 -11.87
N LYS A 128 23.27 49.23 -11.30
CA LYS A 128 23.20 50.59 -10.74
C LYS A 128 24.21 50.80 -9.61
N ARG A 129 24.52 49.74 -8.85
CA ARG A 129 25.57 49.75 -7.81
C ARG A 129 27.00 49.62 -8.36
N GLY A 130 27.19 49.43 -9.67
CA GLY A 130 28.50 49.23 -10.30
C GLY A 130 29.01 47.79 -10.29
N LYS A 131 28.25 46.83 -9.75
CA LYS A 131 28.58 45.39 -9.71
C LYS A 131 28.25 44.69 -11.05
N ARG A 132 28.80 45.20 -12.16
CA ARG A 132 28.49 44.77 -13.54
C ARG A 132 28.94 43.35 -13.88
N ARG A 133 29.88 42.77 -13.11
CA ARG A 133 30.41 41.42 -13.35
C ARG A 133 29.31 40.35 -13.27
N VAL A 134 28.36 40.49 -12.35
CA VAL A 134 27.24 39.55 -12.18
C VAL A 134 26.29 39.63 -13.38
N ALA A 135 25.94 40.84 -13.81
CA ALA A 135 25.14 41.08 -15.01
C ALA A 135 25.80 40.53 -16.29
N LEU A 136 27.12 40.69 -16.45
CA LEU A 136 27.86 40.11 -17.57
C LEU A 136 27.84 38.56 -17.57
N ARG A 137 27.84 37.92 -16.40
CA ARG A 137 27.67 36.46 -16.29
C ARG A 137 26.26 36.02 -16.68
N ALA A 138 25.23 36.74 -16.22
CA ALA A 138 23.84 36.48 -16.58
C ALA A 138 23.59 36.64 -18.08
N ILE A 139 24.14 37.70 -18.70
CA ILE A 139 24.11 37.88 -20.17
C ILE A 139 24.78 36.71 -20.86
N THR A 140 25.95 36.28 -20.37
CA THR A 140 26.70 35.17 -20.97
C THR A 140 25.87 33.87 -20.97
N PHE A 141 25.13 33.62 -19.89
CA PHE A 141 24.21 32.49 -19.80
C PHE A 141 23.02 32.65 -20.76
N ALA A 142 22.36 33.81 -20.75
CA ALA A 142 21.21 34.11 -21.63
C ALA A 142 21.56 34.00 -23.11
N ALA A 143 22.73 34.51 -23.51
CA ALA A 143 23.22 34.45 -24.89
C ALA A 143 23.41 33.00 -25.37
N GLU A 144 23.93 32.13 -24.51
CA GLU A 144 24.09 30.72 -24.84
C GLU A 144 22.75 29.97 -24.85
N MET A 145 21.82 30.29 -23.93
CA MET A 145 20.46 29.74 -23.93
C MET A 145 19.72 30.11 -25.23
N GLU A 146 19.79 31.37 -25.65
CA GLU A 146 19.20 31.87 -26.89
C GLU A 146 19.85 31.22 -28.13
N ARG A 147 21.18 31.12 -28.18
CA ARG A 147 21.92 30.52 -29.30
C ARG A 147 21.54 29.06 -29.52
N LEU A 148 21.39 28.30 -28.45
CA LEU A 148 21.18 26.86 -28.57
C LEU A 148 19.75 26.53 -29.04
N ARG A 149 18.77 27.45 -28.86
CA ARG A 149 17.33 27.29 -29.10
C ARG A 149 16.66 25.96 -28.66
N PRO A 150 17.12 25.12 -27.69
CA PRO A 150 16.46 23.86 -27.35
C PRO A 150 15.61 24.00 -26.06
N PHE A 151 15.52 25.23 -25.55
CA PHE A 151 14.87 25.67 -24.33
C PHE A 151 14.02 26.88 -24.74
N GLN A 152 13.03 26.66 -25.59
CA GLN A 152 11.89 27.59 -25.54
C GLN A 152 11.19 27.28 -24.22
N PRO A 153 11.09 28.25 -23.30
CA PRO A 153 10.49 28.08 -21.98
C PRO A 153 8.96 28.07 -22.11
N ASP A 154 8.43 27.21 -22.99
CA ASP A 154 6.98 27.10 -23.19
C ASP A 154 6.35 26.22 -22.10
N THR A 155 7.18 25.53 -21.31
CA THR A 155 6.76 24.82 -20.09
C THR A 155 7.25 25.55 -18.84
N GLU A 156 6.39 25.62 -17.83
CA GLU A 156 6.67 26.25 -16.52
C GLU A 156 7.92 25.65 -15.84
N ILE A 157 8.17 24.35 -16.07
CA ILE A 157 9.28 23.60 -15.47
C ILE A 157 10.63 24.06 -16.05
N ALA A 158 10.72 24.27 -17.37
CA ALA A 158 11.95 24.76 -18.02
C ALA A 158 12.31 26.20 -17.58
N ALA A 159 11.30 27.02 -17.31
CA ALA A 159 11.48 28.35 -16.72
C ALA A 159 12.07 28.25 -15.30
N LYS A 160 11.55 27.36 -14.46
CA LYS A 160 12.05 27.09 -13.09
C LYS A 160 13.50 26.58 -13.06
N VAL A 161 13.94 25.81 -14.05
CA VAL A 161 15.35 25.40 -14.19
C VAL A 161 16.24 26.60 -14.55
N SER A 162 15.78 27.44 -15.47
CA SER A 162 16.53 28.64 -15.88
C SER A 162 16.66 29.65 -14.75
N GLU A 163 15.58 29.86 -13.98
CA GLU A 163 15.54 30.72 -12.81
C GLU A 163 16.55 30.27 -11.75
N HIS A 164 16.59 28.97 -11.43
CA HIS A 164 17.60 28.40 -10.52
C HIS A 164 19.03 28.80 -10.91
N TRP A 165 19.41 28.71 -12.19
CA TRP A 165 20.76 29.09 -12.62
C TRP A 165 21.02 30.59 -12.55
N TYR A 166 20.00 31.42 -12.79
CA TYR A 166 20.12 32.87 -12.58
C TYR A 166 20.32 33.21 -11.11
N GLU A 167 19.62 32.55 -10.18
CA GLU A 167 19.83 32.70 -8.74
C GLU A 167 21.26 32.32 -8.33
N GLN A 168 21.76 31.20 -8.83
CA GLN A 168 23.15 30.77 -8.60
C GLN A 168 24.18 31.77 -9.15
N ILE A 169 23.87 32.44 -10.26
CA ILE A 169 24.70 33.54 -10.81
C ILE A 169 24.64 34.77 -9.89
N LEU A 170 23.45 35.12 -9.37
CA LEU A 170 23.26 36.26 -8.45
C LEU A 170 24.01 36.07 -7.13
N GLN A 171 24.06 34.85 -6.62
CA GLN A 171 24.81 34.46 -5.42
C GLN A 171 26.33 34.35 -5.66
N GLU A 172 26.80 34.70 -6.86
CA GLU A 172 28.19 34.62 -7.32
C GLU A 172 28.80 33.20 -7.35
N GLY A 173 28.01 32.15 -7.13
CA GLY A 173 28.45 30.74 -7.14
C GLY A 173 28.87 30.22 -8.52
N ILE A 174 28.55 30.96 -9.59
CA ILE A 174 28.84 30.57 -10.98
C ILE A 174 29.81 31.57 -11.64
N THR A 175 30.90 31.04 -12.21
CA THR A 175 31.87 31.82 -13.00
C THR A 175 31.37 32.02 -14.43
N ALA A 176 31.87 33.04 -15.14
CA ALA A 176 31.49 33.26 -16.55
C ALA A 176 31.81 32.06 -17.46
N ARG A 177 32.94 31.36 -17.19
CA ARG A 177 33.32 30.14 -17.92
C ARG A 177 32.30 29.02 -17.69
N ARG A 178 31.82 28.84 -16.46
CA ARG A 178 30.80 27.84 -16.12
C ARG A 178 29.43 28.22 -16.68
N GLY A 179 29.05 29.50 -16.60
CA GLY A 179 27.82 30.03 -17.20
C GLY A 179 27.68 29.78 -18.70
N ARG A 180 28.79 29.75 -19.46
CA ARG A 180 28.77 29.36 -20.89
C ARG A 180 28.54 27.88 -21.13
N ARG A 181 28.99 27.03 -20.19
CA ARG A 181 28.97 25.58 -20.34
C ARG A 181 27.62 24.98 -19.96
N ILE A 182 26.95 25.54 -18.95
CA ILE A 182 25.68 25.01 -18.41
C ILE A 182 24.62 24.83 -19.52
N PRO A 183 24.29 25.82 -20.38
CA PRO A 183 23.31 25.63 -21.46
C PRO A 183 23.67 24.51 -22.43
N THR A 184 24.96 24.36 -22.75
CA THR A 184 25.45 23.28 -23.62
C THR A 184 25.32 21.92 -22.92
N GLN A 185 25.63 21.85 -21.62
CA GLN A 185 25.46 20.64 -20.81
C GLN A 185 23.98 20.24 -20.72
N MET A 186 23.07 21.19 -20.46
CA MET A 186 21.62 20.95 -20.40
C MET A 186 21.10 20.41 -21.74
N ARG A 187 21.50 21.01 -22.87
CA ARG A 187 21.13 20.53 -24.21
C ARG A 187 21.61 19.09 -24.46
N THR A 188 22.87 18.80 -24.12
CA THR A 188 23.44 17.45 -24.30
C THR A 188 22.74 16.44 -23.40
N ALA A 189 22.49 16.78 -22.14
CA ALA A 189 21.76 15.93 -21.20
C ALA A 189 20.33 15.64 -21.68
N LYS A 190 19.60 16.68 -22.08
CA LYS A 190 18.26 16.56 -22.67
C LYS A 190 18.24 15.58 -23.84
N LYS A 191 19.15 15.74 -24.81
CA LYS A 191 19.23 14.84 -25.96
C LYS A 191 19.51 13.39 -25.54
N ARG A 192 20.43 13.18 -24.59
CA ARG A 192 20.79 11.84 -24.12
C ARG A 192 19.64 11.15 -23.38
N LEU A 193 18.99 11.86 -22.46
CA LEU A 193 17.87 11.32 -21.68
C LEU A 193 16.65 11.06 -22.56
N LEU A 194 16.30 11.96 -23.49
CA LEU A 194 15.18 11.72 -24.42
C LEU A 194 15.40 10.49 -25.30
N ASN A 195 16.59 10.39 -25.91
CA ASN A 195 16.92 9.21 -26.71
C ASN A 195 16.80 7.94 -25.88
N HIS A 196 17.36 7.96 -24.67
CA HIS A 196 17.34 6.81 -23.78
C HIS A 196 15.92 6.42 -23.32
N LEU A 197 15.07 7.37 -22.93
CA LEU A 197 13.70 7.10 -22.49
C LEU A 197 12.86 6.52 -23.63
N ARG A 198 12.94 7.09 -24.83
CA ARG A 198 12.23 6.59 -26.01
C ARG A 198 12.65 5.17 -26.38
N GLU A 199 13.94 4.86 -26.26
CA GLU A 199 14.46 3.50 -26.46
C GLU A 199 14.00 2.53 -25.35
N THR A 200 13.93 3.00 -24.10
CA THR A 200 13.70 2.16 -22.91
C THR A 200 12.22 1.89 -22.65
N GLU A 201 11.34 2.84 -22.96
CA GLU A 201 9.89 2.78 -22.77
C GLU A 201 9.13 2.42 -24.06
N GLU A 202 9.84 2.24 -25.18
CA GLU A 202 9.29 1.98 -26.52
C GLU A 202 8.25 3.03 -26.97
N ASP A 203 8.29 4.23 -26.37
CA ASP A 203 7.37 5.32 -26.65
C ASP A 203 8.09 6.50 -27.31
N ASN A 204 7.86 6.66 -28.61
CA ASN A 204 8.42 7.77 -29.39
C ASN A 204 7.71 9.12 -29.13
N GLN A 205 6.59 9.14 -28.41
CA GLN A 205 5.81 10.34 -28.11
C GLN A 205 6.30 11.08 -26.85
N ILE A 206 7.24 10.52 -26.08
CA ILE A 206 7.83 11.21 -24.93
C ILE A 206 8.45 12.53 -25.40
N ASP A 207 7.89 13.63 -24.91
CA ASP A 207 8.27 14.99 -25.25
C ASP A 207 9.13 15.64 -24.15
N ASP A 208 9.40 16.93 -24.33
CA ASP A 208 10.25 17.69 -23.43
C ASP A 208 9.59 17.89 -22.05
N GLU A 209 8.26 17.99 -21.98
CA GLU A 209 7.53 18.25 -20.75
C GLU A 209 7.65 17.08 -19.78
N VAL A 210 7.40 15.85 -20.27
CA VAL A 210 7.56 14.61 -19.50
C VAL A 210 9.01 14.44 -19.02
N LEU A 211 9.98 14.77 -19.87
CA LEU A 211 11.39 14.71 -19.50
C LEU A 211 11.71 15.66 -18.34
N PHE A 212 11.28 16.92 -18.44
CA PHE A 212 11.56 17.92 -17.43
C PHE A 212 10.86 17.58 -16.13
N ASP A 213 9.61 17.14 -16.16
CA ASP A 213 8.90 16.69 -14.96
C ASP A 213 9.67 15.60 -14.20
N ARG A 214 10.11 14.55 -14.91
CA ARG A 214 10.84 13.43 -14.30
C ARG A 214 12.26 13.75 -13.84
N TYR A 215 12.96 14.66 -14.53
CA TYR A 215 14.39 14.89 -14.34
C TYR A 215 14.77 16.34 -14.04
N THR A 216 13.83 17.16 -13.54
CA THR A 216 14.08 18.58 -13.18
C THR A 216 15.35 18.76 -12.35
N ASP A 217 15.55 17.91 -11.35
CA ASP A 217 16.68 18.02 -10.43
C ASP A 217 18.03 17.75 -11.12
N VAL A 218 18.06 16.93 -12.18
CA VAL A 218 19.27 16.70 -12.99
C VAL A 218 19.72 18.00 -13.65
N PHE A 219 18.77 18.78 -14.17
CA PHE A 219 19.07 20.04 -14.84
C PHE A 219 19.38 21.19 -13.88
N ARG A 220 19.10 21.03 -12.58
CA ARG A 220 19.50 21.95 -11.50
C ARG A 220 20.84 21.57 -10.86
N SER A 221 21.35 20.38 -11.15
CA SER A 221 22.58 19.91 -10.52
C SER A 221 23.83 20.67 -10.97
N THR A 222 24.81 20.70 -10.07
CA THR A 222 26.15 21.20 -10.36
C THR A 222 26.94 20.35 -11.37
N ASP A 223 26.60 19.05 -11.51
CA ASP A 223 27.18 18.11 -12.48
C ASP A 223 26.10 17.43 -13.36
N ILE A 224 25.45 18.23 -14.20
CA ILE A 224 24.37 17.81 -15.11
C ILE A 224 24.76 16.57 -15.94
N LEU A 225 25.96 16.57 -16.52
CA LEU A 225 26.39 15.47 -17.42
C LEU A 225 26.77 14.22 -16.64
N GLY A 226 27.42 14.37 -15.48
CA GLY A 226 27.72 13.24 -14.59
C GLY A 226 26.45 12.53 -14.15
N LEU A 227 25.46 13.27 -13.65
CA LEU A 227 24.16 12.71 -13.26
C LEU A 227 23.41 12.09 -14.43
N THR A 228 23.38 12.74 -15.59
CA THR A 228 22.74 12.19 -16.79
C THR A 228 23.31 10.83 -17.13
N ASP A 229 24.65 10.73 -17.16
CA ASP A 229 25.32 9.50 -17.52
C ASP A 229 25.15 8.41 -16.45
N VAL A 230 25.12 8.77 -15.16
CA VAL A 230 24.85 7.83 -14.07
C VAL A 230 23.41 7.33 -14.12
N ILE A 231 22.42 8.20 -14.31
CA ILE A 231 21.00 7.82 -14.44
C ILE A 231 20.81 6.88 -15.63
N ILE A 232 21.37 7.20 -16.79
CA ILE A 232 21.32 6.32 -17.96
C ILE A 232 22.02 4.98 -17.66
N GLY A 233 23.15 5.01 -16.95
CA GLY A 233 23.84 3.80 -16.51
C GLY A 233 23.00 2.95 -15.57
N MET A 234 22.33 3.56 -14.60
CA MET A 234 21.43 2.89 -13.66
C MET A 234 20.23 2.23 -14.32
N HIS A 235 19.74 2.76 -15.45
CA HIS A 235 18.69 2.12 -16.25
C HIS A 235 19.21 0.90 -17.03
N ARG A 236 20.52 0.81 -17.30
CA ARG A 236 21.15 -0.38 -17.88
C ARG A 236 21.34 -1.48 -16.83
N PHE A 237 21.56 -1.09 -15.60
CA PHE A 237 21.60 -1.97 -14.44
C PHE A 237 20.18 -2.39 -14.04
N ASN A 238 20.01 -3.60 -13.51
CA ASN A 238 18.71 -4.03 -13.04
C ASN A 238 18.25 -3.29 -11.77
N LEU A 239 19.07 -2.36 -11.25
CA LEU A 239 18.76 -1.50 -10.10
C LEU A 239 17.39 -0.81 -10.25
N ILE A 240 17.10 -0.20 -11.40
CA ILE A 240 15.83 0.51 -11.62
C ILE A 240 14.71 -0.45 -12.04
N ARG A 241 14.99 -1.41 -12.93
CA ARG A 241 13.96 -2.28 -13.52
C ARG A 241 13.56 -3.49 -12.66
N GLN A 242 14.52 -4.19 -12.05
CA GLN A 242 14.26 -5.40 -11.26
C GLN A 242 14.19 -5.08 -9.76
N PHE A 243 15.18 -4.35 -9.26
CA PHE A 243 15.25 -4.01 -7.83
C PHE A 243 14.41 -2.77 -7.47
N HIS A 244 13.95 -2.00 -8.45
CA HIS A 244 13.23 -0.71 -8.29
C HIS A 244 13.85 0.20 -7.22
N VAL A 245 15.17 0.24 -7.19
CA VAL A 245 15.93 1.15 -6.35
C VAL A 245 15.74 2.55 -6.90
N LYS A 246 15.13 3.43 -6.10
CA LYS A 246 14.96 4.84 -6.42
C LYS A 246 16.03 5.65 -5.72
N PHE A 247 17.11 5.94 -6.42
CA PHE A 247 18.00 7.01 -5.99
C PHE A 247 17.42 8.35 -6.43
N ASN A 248 17.23 9.28 -5.50
CA ASN A 248 16.99 10.67 -5.87
C ASN A 248 18.29 11.36 -6.30
N VAL A 249 18.18 12.50 -6.97
CA VAL A 249 19.36 13.22 -7.49
C VAL A 249 20.36 13.56 -6.39
N LYS A 250 19.90 13.98 -5.21
CA LYS A 250 20.78 14.32 -4.08
C LYS A 250 21.63 13.13 -3.63
N GLN A 251 21.07 11.93 -3.63
CA GLN A 251 21.78 10.71 -3.28
C GLN A 251 22.85 10.36 -4.31
N ILE A 252 22.56 10.49 -5.61
CA ILE A 252 23.56 10.26 -6.67
C ILE A 252 24.68 11.30 -6.60
N GLU A 253 24.34 12.56 -6.27
CA GLU A 253 25.31 13.64 -6.09
C GLU A 253 26.33 13.34 -4.97
N LEU A 254 25.96 12.60 -3.92
CA LEU A 254 26.91 12.17 -2.88
C LEU A 254 28.04 11.31 -3.47
N PHE A 255 27.72 10.39 -4.38
CA PHE A 255 28.70 9.56 -5.07
C PHE A 255 29.56 10.39 -6.03
N LEU A 256 28.93 11.24 -6.86
CA LEU A 256 29.63 12.09 -7.83
C LEU A 256 30.53 13.15 -7.18
N LYS A 257 30.26 13.53 -5.92
CA LYS A 257 31.13 14.42 -5.15
C LYS A 257 32.46 13.77 -4.79
N ASN A 258 32.44 12.48 -4.49
CA ASN A 258 33.61 11.75 -3.99
C ASN A 258 34.35 11.01 -5.12
N PHE A 259 33.66 10.64 -6.20
CA PHE A 259 34.20 9.75 -7.22
C PHE A 259 33.93 10.22 -8.66
N PRO A 260 34.82 9.91 -9.61
CA PRO A 260 34.52 10.09 -11.02
C PRO A 260 33.38 9.15 -11.46
N LYS A 261 32.60 9.59 -12.45
CA LYS A 261 31.48 8.83 -13.05
C LYS A 261 31.77 7.33 -13.28
N THR A 262 32.94 6.99 -13.83
CA THR A 262 33.30 5.59 -14.13
C THR A 262 33.33 4.73 -12.87
N GLU A 263 33.82 5.28 -11.76
CA GLU A 263 33.85 4.60 -10.47
C GLU A 263 32.43 4.53 -9.86
N VAL A 264 31.62 5.58 -9.99
CA VAL A 264 30.21 5.55 -9.54
C VAL A 264 29.43 4.43 -10.24
N LEU A 265 29.61 4.26 -11.56
CA LEU A 265 28.97 3.19 -12.32
C LEU A 265 29.46 1.80 -11.88
N ASN A 266 30.76 1.63 -11.67
CA ASN A 266 31.35 0.38 -11.15
C ASN A 266 30.80 0.03 -9.75
N ARG A 267 30.63 1.02 -8.87
CA ARG A 267 29.99 0.82 -7.56
C ARG A 267 28.53 0.41 -7.69
N PHE A 268 27.78 1.01 -8.60
CA PHE A 268 26.37 0.65 -8.82
C PHE A 268 26.21 -0.75 -9.41
N GLU A 269 27.13 -1.19 -10.28
CA GLU A 269 27.19 -2.57 -10.77
C GLU A 269 27.43 -3.56 -9.61
N LYS A 270 28.43 -3.30 -8.75
CA LYS A 270 28.68 -4.11 -7.56
C LYS A 270 27.51 -4.11 -6.57
N LEU A 271 26.83 -2.97 -6.44
CA LEU A 271 25.64 -2.83 -5.59
C LEU A 271 24.48 -3.65 -6.15
N GLU A 272 24.32 -3.72 -7.48
CA GLU A 272 23.34 -4.59 -8.12
C GLU A 272 23.61 -6.05 -7.78
N GLU A 273 24.86 -6.51 -7.91
CA GLU A 273 25.25 -7.88 -7.56
C GLU A 273 24.96 -8.20 -6.08
N TRP A 274 25.28 -7.27 -5.19
CA TRP A 274 25.02 -7.41 -3.75
C TRP A 274 23.51 -7.43 -3.45
N LEU A 275 22.73 -6.54 -4.04
CA LEU A 275 21.27 -6.54 -3.93
C LEU A 275 20.65 -7.80 -4.54
N GLY A 276 21.27 -8.40 -5.55
CA GLY A 276 20.88 -9.70 -6.09
C GLY A 276 20.91 -10.82 -5.04
N LYS A 277 21.90 -10.82 -4.15
CA LYS A 277 21.99 -11.75 -3.01
C LYS A 277 20.92 -11.47 -1.95
N TYR A 278 20.60 -10.19 -1.75
CA TYR A 278 19.65 -9.72 -0.73
C TYR A 278 18.43 -9.04 -1.35
N HIS A 279 17.81 -9.73 -2.33
CA HIS A 279 16.74 -9.15 -3.14
C HIS A 279 15.56 -8.71 -2.27
N LYS A 280 15.00 -7.51 -2.53
CA LYS A 280 13.89 -6.94 -1.76
C LYS A 280 12.60 -7.77 -1.75
N THR A 281 12.44 -8.80 -2.58
CA THR A 281 11.26 -9.68 -2.51
C THR A 281 11.40 -10.70 -1.39
N ASN A 282 12.62 -10.97 -0.94
CA ASN A 282 12.88 -11.85 0.18
C ASN A 282 12.55 -11.11 1.48
N HIS A 283 12.02 -11.85 2.46
CA HIS A 283 11.82 -11.38 3.82
C HIS A 283 13.12 -10.80 4.40
N ASP A 284 14.24 -11.50 4.18
CA ASP A 284 15.60 -11.08 4.54
C ASP A 284 16.28 -10.20 3.48
N GLY A 285 15.52 -9.49 2.65
CA GLY A 285 16.05 -8.62 1.61
C GLY A 285 16.63 -7.31 2.14
N THR A 286 17.00 -6.39 1.23
CA THR A 286 17.41 -5.03 1.59
C THR A 286 16.61 -4.00 0.82
N ILE A 287 16.22 -2.94 1.51
CA ILE A 287 15.79 -1.67 0.91
C ILE A 287 16.85 -0.64 1.26
N LEU A 288 17.38 0.09 0.27
CA LEU A 288 18.40 1.11 0.51
C LEU A 288 17.76 2.34 1.17
N THR A 289 17.91 2.44 2.48
CA THR A 289 17.51 3.60 3.28
C THR A 289 18.55 4.72 3.18
N PRO A 290 18.22 5.97 3.56
CA PRO A 290 19.18 7.06 3.53
C PRO A 290 20.50 6.77 4.28
N PRO A 291 20.51 6.20 5.51
CA PRO A 291 21.75 5.84 6.19
C PRO A 291 22.63 4.83 5.45
N LEU A 292 22.02 3.84 4.78
CA LEU A 292 22.76 2.86 3.98
C LEU A 292 23.39 3.53 2.75
N ILE A 293 22.65 4.42 2.09
CA ILE A 293 23.16 5.17 0.93
C ILE A 293 24.31 6.10 1.33
N ASP A 294 24.17 6.84 2.42
CA ASP A 294 25.22 7.71 2.94
C ASP A 294 26.49 6.92 3.25
N PHE A 295 26.35 5.74 3.88
CA PHE A 295 27.46 4.84 4.17
C PHE A 295 28.15 4.33 2.90
N LEU A 296 27.38 3.88 1.90
CA LEU A 296 27.89 3.38 0.62
C LEU A 296 28.57 4.47 -0.23
N SER A 297 28.25 5.74 0.02
CA SER A 297 28.84 6.88 -0.69
C SER A 297 30.21 7.33 -0.16
N LYS A 298 30.69 6.76 0.95
CA LYS A 298 31.96 7.14 1.59
C LYS A 298 33.18 6.90 0.69
N ASP A 299 34.19 7.75 0.86
CA ASP A 299 35.50 7.62 0.21
C ASP A 299 36.31 6.46 0.81
N SER A 300 35.92 5.24 0.47
CA SER A 300 36.51 3.99 0.92
C SER A 300 36.31 2.91 -0.14
N ASP A 301 37.09 1.83 -0.06
CA ASP A 301 36.92 0.68 -0.95
C ASP A 301 35.49 0.11 -0.88
N PHE A 302 34.83 -0.04 -2.03
CA PHE A 302 33.41 -0.37 -2.07
C PHE A 302 33.14 -1.82 -1.64
N ASP A 303 34.02 -2.76 -1.99
CA ASP A 303 33.88 -4.16 -1.58
C ASP A 303 34.00 -4.30 -0.05
N SER A 304 34.87 -3.50 0.56
CA SER A 304 35.00 -3.42 2.02
C SER A 304 33.73 -2.89 2.68
N LEU A 305 33.09 -1.85 2.11
CA LEU A 305 31.82 -1.33 2.61
C LEU A 305 30.70 -2.39 2.52
N LEU A 306 30.59 -3.09 1.39
CA LEU A 306 29.60 -4.16 1.22
C LEU A 306 29.87 -5.33 2.18
N SER A 307 31.13 -5.70 2.38
CA SER A 307 31.54 -6.74 3.34
C SER A 307 31.20 -6.34 4.78
N GLU A 308 31.27 -5.05 5.12
CA GLU A 308 30.86 -4.56 6.43
C GLU A 308 29.35 -4.69 6.65
N LEU A 309 28.53 -4.41 5.62
CA LEU A 309 27.09 -4.66 5.68
C LEU A 309 26.79 -6.17 5.84
N ASP A 310 27.50 -7.04 5.12
CA ASP A 310 27.36 -8.50 5.26
C ASP A 310 27.71 -8.97 6.68
N ARG A 311 28.77 -8.41 7.28
CA ARG A 311 29.13 -8.67 8.68
C ARG A 311 28.01 -8.25 9.62
N TYR A 312 27.45 -7.05 9.48
CA TYR A 312 26.34 -6.61 10.33
C TYR A 312 25.11 -7.50 10.22
N ARG A 313 24.76 -7.98 9.02
CA ARG A 313 23.68 -8.98 8.84
C ARG A 313 24.00 -10.28 9.57
N ALA A 314 25.23 -10.77 9.47
CA ALA A 314 25.65 -12.01 10.13
C ALA A 314 25.62 -11.86 11.67
N GLU A 315 26.08 -10.73 12.19
CA GLU A 315 26.01 -10.41 13.63
C GLU A 315 24.57 -10.37 14.13
N THR A 316 23.66 -9.70 13.40
CA THR A 316 22.22 -9.69 13.73
C THR A 316 21.66 -11.11 13.79
N ARG A 317 21.94 -11.93 12.79
CA ARG A 317 21.47 -13.33 12.74
C ARG A 317 22.00 -14.17 13.91
N ASN A 318 23.21 -13.88 14.39
CA ASN A 318 23.85 -14.57 15.49
C ASN A 318 23.49 -14.01 16.88
N GLY A 319 22.46 -13.17 16.99
CA GLY A 319 22.00 -12.65 18.28
C GLY A 319 22.81 -11.47 18.81
N GLN A 320 23.61 -10.83 17.94
CA GLN A 320 24.50 -9.72 18.28
C GLN A 320 24.00 -8.40 17.68
N PHE A 321 22.67 -8.23 17.59
CA PHE A 321 22.08 -6.98 17.15
C PHE A 321 22.34 -5.85 18.15
N ASN A 322 22.71 -4.67 17.65
CA ASN A 322 22.84 -3.46 18.42
C ASN A 322 21.93 -2.37 17.86
N ILE A 323 20.88 -2.01 18.60
CA ILE A 323 19.91 -0.98 18.20
C ILE A 323 20.54 0.40 17.93
N ASN A 324 21.66 0.70 18.59
CA ASN A 324 22.38 1.96 18.41
C ASN A 324 23.26 1.97 17.15
N ASN A 325 23.46 0.81 16.51
CA ASN A 325 24.11 0.73 15.21
C ASN A 325 23.07 0.96 14.11
N ILE A 326 23.03 2.20 13.61
CA ILE A 326 22.07 2.64 12.59
C ILE A 326 22.12 1.76 11.34
N LEU A 327 23.29 1.29 10.91
CA LEU A 327 23.40 0.43 9.71
C LEU A 327 22.78 -0.93 9.96
N GLN A 328 23.10 -1.53 11.11
CA GLN A 328 22.56 -2.82 11.49
C GLN A 328 21.04 -2.77 11.66
N ARG A 329 20.53 -1.69 12.26
CA ARG A 329 19.10 -1.38 12.36
C ARG A 329 18.47 -1.25 10.98
N ASP A 330 18.98 -0.37 10.13
CA ASP A 330 18.36 -0.07 8.83
C ASP A 330 18.40 -1.24 7.83
N LEU A 331 19.32 -2.21 8.00
CA LEU A 331 19.29 -3.47 7.27
C LEU A 331 18.01 -4.30 7.56
N GLU A 332 17.37 -4.10 8.72
CA GLU A 332 16.11 -4.76 9.11
C GLU A 332 14.85 -4.07 8.57
N PHE A 333 14.97 -2.89 7.95
CA PHE A 333 13.80 -2.14 7.48
C PHE A 333 12.94 -2.94 6.49
N ARG A 334 13.58 -3.72 5.61
CA ARG A 334 12.85 -4.56 4.65
C ARG A 334 12.00 -5.62 5.36
N ARG A 335 12.55 -6.23 6.41
CA ARG A 335 11.87 -7.22 7.24
C ARG A 335 10.66 -6.60 7.92
N PHE A 336 10.81 -5.38 8.44
CA PHE A 336 9.71 -4.62 9.03
C PHE A 336 8.61 -4.33 8.01
N ALA A 337 8.98 -3.81 6.84
CA ALA A 337 8.03 -3.51 5.79
C ALA A 337 7.27 -4.79 5.34
N TYR A 338 7.96 -5.94 5.29
CA TYR A 338 7.32 -7.22 5.00
C TYR A 338 6.30 -7.60 6.07
N GLU A 339 6.74 -7.73 7.32
CA GLU A 339 5.92 -8.21 8.43
C GLU A 339 4.75 -7.26 8.72
N TYR A 340 4.95 -5.94 8.64
CA TYR A 340 3.87 -4.97 8.79
C TYR A 340 2.76 -5.19 7.74
N THR A 341 3.13 -5.38 6.47
CA THR A 341 2.16 -5.68 5.41
C THR A 341 1.52 -7.06 5.59
N HIS A 342 2.31 -8.09 5.90
CA HIS A 342 1.82 -9.46 6.06
C HIS A 342 0.87 -9.62 7.25
N VAL A 343 1.16 -8.97 8.38
CA VAL A 343 0.36 -9.06 9.61
C VAL A 343 -0.89 -8.18 9.52
N LEU A 344 -0.76 -6.94 9.05
CA LEU A 344 -1.86 -5.96 9.15
C LEU A 344 -2.76 -5.91 7.91
N GLU A 345 -2.27 -6.25 6.70
CA GLU A 345 -3.16 -6.27 5.53
C GLU A 345 -4.28 -7.32 5.68
N PRO A 346 -4.04 -8.58 6.10
CA PRO A 346 -5.11 -9.58 6.30
C PRO A 346 -6.15 -9.19 7.36
N LEU A 347 -5.74 -8.49 8.42
CA LEU A 347 -6.64 -7.96 9.45
C LEU A 347 -7.56 -6.86 8.88
N THR A 348 -7.05 -6.00 7.99
CA THR A 348 -7.91 -5.08 7.21
C THR A 348 -8.72 -5.76 6.10
N TYR A 349 -8.30 -6.92 5.58
CA TYR A 349 -9.07 -7.69 4.58
C TYR A 349 -10.31 -8.37 5.17
N GLN A 350 -10.28 -8.74 6.46
CA GLN A 350 -11.41 -9.38 7.15
C GLN A 350 -12.37 -8.37 7.79
N LEU A 351 -11.92 -7.16 8.09
CA LEU A 351 -12.71 -6.13 8.74
C LEU A 351 -12.95 -4.93 7.81
N GLN A 352 -14.14 -4.91 7.22
CA GLN A 352 -14.79 -3.76 6.56
C GLN A 352 -14.28 -3.44 5.14
N ASN A 353 -15.19 -3.47 4.16
CA ASN A 353 -15.03 -3.13 2.73
C ASN A 353 -14.52 -1.69 2.44
N ARG A 354 -13.49 -1.19 3.13
CA ARG A 354 -12.87 0.12 2.93
C ARG A 354 -11.36 -0.02 3.09
N TYR A 355 -10.67 -0.05 1.96
CA TYR A 355 -9.21 -0.04 1.90
C TYR A 355 -8.65 1.32 2.37
N PRO A 356 -7.88 1.41 3.46
CA PRO A 356 -6.80 2.38 3.47
C PRO A 356 -5.78 1.96 2.39
N PRO A 357 -5.25 2.89 1.58
CA PRO A 357 -4.18 2.55 0.65
C PRO A 357 -2.98 1.99 1.43
N PRO A 358 -2.23 1.02 0.86
CA PRO A 358 -1.01 0.52 1.49
C PRO A 358 -0.07 1.69 1.77
N LYS A 359 0.55 1.68 2.96
CA LYS A 359 1.48 2.74 3.38
C LYS A 359 2.67 2.81 2.41
N SER A 360 3.11 4.02 2.09
CA SER A 360 4.33 4.18 1.29
C SER A 360 5.57 3.72 2.08
N ASN A 361 6.68 3.46 1.39
CA ASN A 361 7.94 3.14 2.06
C ASN A 361 8.40 4.26 3.00
N GLU A 362 8.10 5.51 2.68
CA GLU A 362 8.41 6.67 3.53
C GLU A 362 7.60 6.65 4.83
N GLU A 363 6.29 6.34 4.75
CA GLU A 363 5.43 6.20 5.93
C GLU A 363 5.86 5.01 6.80
N LEU A 364 6.15 3.86 6.17
CA LEU A 364 6.68 2.69 6.87
C LEU A 364 8.02 3.00 7.54
N TYR A 365 8.91 3.74 6.87
CA TYR A 365 10.20 4.11 7.45
C TYR A 365 10.05 5.07 8.65
N GLN A 366 9.02 5.93 8.66
CA GLN A 366 8.72 6.76 9.83
C GLN A 366 8.28 5.91 11.04
N LEU A 367 7.44 4.90 10.82
CA LEU A 367 7.03 3.95 11.86
C LEU A 367 8.21 3.11 12.35
N PHE A 368 9.01 2.60 11.42
CA PHE A 368 10.22 1.83 11.71
C PHE A 368 11.20 2.57 12.63
N ASN A 369 11.36 3.88 12.42
CA ASN A 369 12.25 4.72 13.24
C ASN A 369 11.73 4.95 14.66
N GLN A 370 10.47 4.63 14.95
CA GLN A 370 9.86 4.75 16.28
C GLN A 370 9.90 3.43 17.07
N LEU A 371 10.39 2.35 16.46
CA LEU A 371 10.47 1.05 17.12
C LEU A 371 11.53 1.07 18.23
N GLU A 372 11.17 0.50 19.38
CA GLU A 372 12.03 0.37 20.56
C GLU A 372 12.47 -1.09 20.76
N GLU A 373 13.34 -1.31 21.74
CA GLU A 373 13.71 -2.66 22.17
C GLU A 373 12.51 -3.34 22.84
N LEU A 374 12.16 -4.55 22.41
CA LEU A 374 11.07 -5.30 23.00
C LEU A 374 11.48 -5.81 24.39
N PRO A 375 10.64 -5.64 25.41
CA PRO A 375 10.92 -6.21 26.72
C PRO A 375 11.01 -7.73 26.63
N GLN A 376 11.80 -8.35 27.52
CA GLN A 376 11.78 -9.79 27.72
C GLN A 376 10.40 -10.16 28.28
N GLY A 377 9.49 -10.60 27.40
CA GLY A 377 8.11 -10.88 27.77
C GLY A 377 8.01 -11.98 28.84
N ALA A 378 7.35 -11.65 29.95
CA ALA A 378 6.69 -12.66 30.76
C ALA A 378 5.36 -12.99 30.06
N ALA A 379 5.10 -14.27 29.79
CA ALA A 379 3.77 -14.66 29.35
C ALA A 379 2.80 -14.45 30.52
N ASP A 380 1.85 -13.52 30.36
CA ASP A 380 0.77 -13.38 31.33
C ASP A 380 -0.01 -14.70 31.39
N GLU A 381 -0.31 -15.18 32.60
CA GLU A 381 -1.16 -16.36 32.76
C GLU A 381 -2.55 -16.06 32.21
N PRO A 382 -3.09 -16.91 31.31
CA PRO A 382 -4.41 -16.68 30.75
C PRO A 382 -5.48 -16.80 31.85
N ARG A 383 -6.24 -15.72 32.08
CA ARG A 383 -7.33 -15.70 33.05
C ARG A 383 -8.68 -15.50 32.36
N LEU A 384 -9.63 -16.36 32.68
CA LEU A 384 -11.02 -16.23 32.26
C LEU A 384 -11.77 -15.24 33.17
N SER A 385 -12.72 -14.51 32.61
CA SER A 385 -13.61 -13.63 33.38
C SER A 385 -14.66 -14.46 34.16
N GLU A 386 -15.33 -13.85 35.14
CA GLU A 386 -16.46 -14.49 35.84
C GLU A 386 -17.58 -14.90 34.86
N GLN A 387 -17.81 -14.09 33.82
CA GLN A 387 -18.77 -14.42 32.77
C GLN A 387 -18.32 -15.66 31.98
N HIS A 388 -17.04 -15.74 31.58
CA HIS A 388 -16.51 -16.92 30.89
C HIS A 388 -16.68 -18.18 31.74
N LEU A 389 -16.44 -18.11 33.05
CA LEU A 389 -16.61 -19.25 33.95
C LEU A 389 -18.07 -19.71 34.06
N ALA A 390 -19.04 -18.78 34.06
CA ALA A 390 -20.47 -19.12 34.02
C ALA A 390 -20.84 -19.82 32.69
N GLU A 391 -20.34 -19.31 31.57
CA GLU A 391 -20.60 -19.86 30.23
C GLU A 391 -19.89 -21.22 30.00
N VAL A 392 -18.77 -21.47 30.69
CA VAL A 392 -18.15 -22.80 30.78
C VAL A 392 -19.11 -23.80 31.41
N GLY A 393 -19.74 -23.45 32.54
CA GLY A 393 -20.70 -24.32 33.24
C GLY A 393 -21.83 -24.78 32.33
N ARG A 394 -22.40 -23.82 31.57
CA ARG A 394 -23.40 -24.09 30.54
C ARG A 394 -22.89 -25.06 29.48
N THR A 395 -21.74 -24.75 28.89
CA THR A 395 -21.18 -25.52 27.76
C THR A 395 -20.85 -26.95 28.19
N ALA A 396 -20.33 -27.13 29.41
CA ALA A 396 -20.08 -28.42 30.02
C ALA A 396 -21.38 -29.22 30.22
N TYR A 397 -22.44 -28.58 30.70
CA TYR A 397 -23.75 -29.22 30.86
C TYR A 397 -24.31 -29.74 29.52
N GLU A 398 -24.25 -28.91 28.47
CA GLU A 398 -24.70 -29.29 27.12
C GLU A 398 -23.87 -30.45 26.54
N ALA A 399 -22.53 -30.40 26.69
CA ALA A 399 -21.63 -31.47 26.27
C ALA A 399 -21.84 -32.77 27.06
N ALA A 400 -22.05 -32.69 28.37
CA ALA A 400 -22.38 -33.85 29.22
C ALA A 400 -23.73 -34.47 28.83
N GLY A 401 -24.73 -33.65 28.49
CA GLY A 401 -26.02 -34.11 27.95
C GLY A 401 -25.86 -34.87 26.63
N PHE A 402 -25.02 -34.37 25.73
CA PHE A 402 -24.69 -35.06 24.49
C PHE A 402 -23.94 -36.38 24.74
N LEU A 403 -22.99 -36.39 25.68
CA LEU A 403 -22.28 -37.62 26.09
C LEU A 403 -23.25 -38.68 26.64
N LYS A 404 -24.21 -38.28 27.48
CA LYS A 404 -25.26 -39.18 28.01
C LYS A 404 -26.09 -39.77 26.87
N PHE A 405 -26.46 -38.97 25.87
CA PHE A 405 -27.12 -39.46 24.66
C PHE A 405 -26.25 -40.47 23.90
N LEU A 406 -24.98 -40.16 23.62
CA LEU A 406 -24.08 -41.07 22.89
C LEU A 406 -23.91 -42.42 23.60
N LYS A 407 -23.68 -42.42 24.92
CA LYS A 407 -23.57 -43.65 25.72
C LYS A 407 -24.88 -44.44 25.70
N GLY A 408 -26.03 -43.77 25.82
CA GLY A 408 -27.34 -44.41 25.71
C GLY A 408 -27.61 -44.98 24.30
N PHE A 409 -27.14 -44.31 23.25
CA PHE A 409 -27.24 -44.79 21.87
C PHE A 409 -26.36 -46.02 21.64
N ARG A 410 -25.12 -46.01 22.11
CA ARG A 410 -24.19 -47.14 22.04
C ARG A 410 -24.75 -48.42 22.67
N ARG A 411 -25.46 -48.31 23.79
CA ARG A 411 -26.12 -49.46 24.46
C ARG A 411 -27.23 -50.12 23.63
N ARG A 412 -27.75 -49.44 22.61
CA ARG A 412 -28.92 -49.87 21.81
C ARG A 412 -28.59 -50.26 20.38
N THR A 413 -27.31 -50.34 20.03
CA THR A 413 -26.87 -50.74 18.70
C THR A 413 -25.61 -51.59 18.77
N SER A 414 -25.50 -52.57 17.88
CA SER A 414 -24.26 -53.33 17.70
C SER A 414 -23.27 -52.61 16.78
N ARG A 415 -23.74 -51.66 15.96
CA ARG A 415 -22.93 -50.93 14.99
C ARG A 415 -21.96 -49.98 15.65
N HIS A 416 -20.82 -49.82 14.99
CA HIS A 416 -19.86 -48.77 15.31
C HIS A 416 -20.49 -47.38 15.14
N ILE A 417 -20.08 -46.41 15.96
CA ILE A 417 -20.59 -45.04 15.91
C ILE A 417 -19.45 -44.09 15.55
N VAL A 418 -19.59 -43.34 14.47
CA VAL A 418 -18.68 -42.25 14.13
C VAL A 418 -19.29 -40.94 14.61
N VAL A 419 -18.58 -40.21 15.47
CA VAL A 419 -18.98 -38.87 15.93
C VAL A 419 -18.16 -37.84 15.17
N VAL A 420 -18.84 -37.00 14.40
CA VAL A 420 -18.25 -35.90 13.64
C VAL A 420 -18.55 -34.61 14.38
N GLY A 421 -17.54 -34.03 15.05
CA GLY A 421 -17.63 -32.67 15.56
C GLY A 421 -17.34 -31.70 14.41
N ASN A 422 -18.33 -30.92 13.95
CA ASN A 422 -18.06 -29.93 12.91
C ASN A 422 -16.98 -28.96 13.40
N ASP A 423 -15.87 -28.84 12.64
CA ASP A 423 -14.71 -28.03 13.02
C ASP A 423 -15.12 -26.57 13.26
N ARG A 424 -14.74 -26.03 14.44
CA ARG A 424 -15.37 -24.93 15.22
C ARG A 424 -16.22 -25.47 16.37
N TYR A 425 -17.48 -25.05 16.53
CA TYR A 425 -18.25 -25.29 17.75
C TYR A 425 -18.37 -26.77 18.12
N GLY A 426 -18.83 -27.59 17.18
CA GLY A 426 -19.05 -29.02 17.43
C GLY A 426 -17.79 -29.76 17.87
N ARG A 427 -16.65 -29.46 17.25
CA ARG A 427 -15.35 -29.97 17.67
C ARG A 427 -14.96 -29.39 19.04
N GLN A 428 -14.76 -28.08 19.11
CA GLN A 428 -14.06 -27.40 20.20
C GLN A 428 -14.82 -27.46 21.54
N TRP A 429 -16.14 -27.35 21.50
CA TRP A 429 -16.93 -27.14 22.71
C TRP A 429 -17.77 -28.34 23.12
N VAL A 430 -17.83 -29.37 22.27
CA VAL A 430 -18.70 -30.53 22.49
C VAL A 430 -17.91 -31.84 22.43
N VAL A 431 -17.24 -32.14 21.31
CA VAL A 431 -16.59 -33.45 21.12
C VAL A 431 -15.21 -33.52 21.78
N GLU A 432 -14.33 -32.53 21.57
CA GLU A 432 -12.99 -32.50 22.19
C GLU A 432 -13.04 -32.54 23.74
N PRO A 433 -14.00 -31.88 24.41
CA PRO A 433 -14.14 -32.01 25.86
C PRO A 433 -14.55 -33.40 26.34
N ILE A 434 -15.28 -34.19 25.54
CA ILE A 434 -15.79 -35.50 25.96
C ILE A 434 -15.01 -36.70 25.41
N GLU A 435 -13.94 -36.49 24.62
CA GLU A 435 -13.22 -37.59 23.93
C GLU A 435 -12.75 -38.68 24.89
N ALA A 436 -12.30 -38.29 26.09
CA ALA A 436 -11.81 -39.21 27.10
C ALA A 436 -12.84 -40.28 27.50
N TYR A 437 -14.13 -39.98 27.29
CA TYR A 437 -15.27 -40.82 27.61
C TYR A 437 -15.78 -41.69 26.45
N LEU A 438 -15.18 -41.57 25.26
CA LEU A 438 -15.63 -42.21 24.01
C LEU A 438 -14.60 -43.23 23.46
N LYS A 439 -14.09 -44.12 24.32
CA LYS A 439 -12.96 -45.02 24.00
C LYS A 439 -13.34 -46.41 23.43
N GLU A 440 -14.61 -46.82 23.43
CA GLU A 440 -15.07 -48.13 22.90
C GLU A 440 -16.32 -48.03 22.02
N GLY A 441 -16.23 -48.53 20.78
CA GLY A 441 -17.34 -48.51 19.80
C GLY A 441 -17.63 -47.13 19.20
N PHE A 442 -16.71 -46.19 19.38
CA PHE A 442 -16.75 -44.85 18.80
C PHE A 442 -15.50 -44.56 17.96
N THR A 443 -15.65 -43.80 16.89
CA THR A 443 -14.56 -43.10 16.19
C THR A 443 -14.89 -41.61 16.17
N LEU A 444 -13.93 -40.76 16.48
CA LEU A 444 -14.09 -39.31 16.46
C LEU A 444 -13.50 -38.71 15.18
N ARG A 445 -14.17 -37.72 14.60
CA ARG A 445 -13.74 -37.01 13.40
C ARG A 445 -14.10 -35.53 13.49
N TYR A 446 -13.34 -34.70 12.77
CA TYR A 446 -13.48 -33.24 12.76
C TYR A 446 -13.59 -32.64 11.37
N ASP A 447 -14.24 -33.37 10.45
CA ASP A 447 -14.38 -32.89 9.07
C ASP A 447 -15.28 -31.64 9.04
N ARG A 448 -14.83 -30.56 8.37
CA ARG A 448 -15.49 -29.25 8.43
C ARG A 448 -16.51 -29.02 7.32
N VAL A 449 -17.70 -28.55 7.69
CA VAL A 449 -18.63 -27.88 6.77
C VAL A 449 -18.93 -26.48 7.30
N ARG A 450 -18.53 -25.45 6.54
CA ARG A 450 -18.74 -24.05 6.93
C ARG A 450 -20.22 -23.64 6.75
N SER A 451 -20.82 -23.14 7.83
CA SER A 451 -22.19 -22.62 7.81
C SER A 451 -22.38 -21.42 6.87
N GLY A 452 -21.36 -20.55 6.73
CA GLY A 452 -21.41 -19.37 5.87
C GLY A 452 -21.46 -19.68 4.37
N THR A 453 -20.85 -20.79 3.93
CA THR A 453 -20.86 -21.23 2.52
C THR A 453 -21.91 -22.29 2.24
N SER A 454 -22.57 -22.82 3.27
CA SER A 454 -23.68 -23.75 3.12
C SER A 454 -24.94 -22.94 2.82
N THR A 455 -25.29 -22.81 1.54
CA THR A 455 -26.53 -22.17 1.06
C THR A 455 -27.66 -23.20 0.90
N ARG A 456 -28.84 -22.75 0.48
CA ARG A 456 -30.04 -23.60 0.35
C ARG A 456 -29.84 -24.80 -0.58
N LEU A 457 -29.06 -24.65 -1.65
CA LEU A 457 -28.86 -25.69 -2.68
C LEU A 457 -27.40 -26.18 -2.78
N SER A 458 -26.51 -25.71 -1.91
CA SER A 458 -25.11 -26.12 -1.94
C SER A 458 -24.93 -27.54 -1.41
N VAL A 459 -24.02 -28.30 -2.03
CA VAL A 459 -23.58 -29.61 -1.54
C VAL A 459 -22.07 -29.59 -1.23
N PRO A 460 -21.66 -29.55 0.04
CA PRO A 460 -20.26 -29.35 0.42
C PRO A 460 -19.39 -30.57 0.14
N SER A 461 -18.07 -30.39 0.14
CA SER A 461 -17.12 -31.51 0.21
C SER A 461 -16.92 -31.94 1.67
N ALA A 462 -17.89 -32.66 2.22
CA ALA A 462 -17.93 -32.93 3.65
C ALA A 462 -16.84 -33.91 4.15
N PHE A 463 -16.48 -34.92 3.36
CA PHE A 463 -15.66 -36.05 3.84
C PHE A 463 -14.53 -36.43 2.88
N PRO A 464 -13.37 -36.88 3.40
CA PRO A 464 -12.27 -37.39 2.59
C PRO A 464 -12.60 -38.77 1.98
N ARG A 465 -11.95 -39.09 0.86
CA ARG A 465 -12.20 -40.31 0.08
C ARG A 465 -12.15 -41.60 0.90
N ASP A 466 -11.15 -41.74 1.76
CA ASP A 466 -10.96 -42.99 2.52
C ASP A 466 -12.09 -43.22 3.52
N PHE A 467 -12.60 -42.15 4.15
CA PHE A 467 -13.76 -42.24 5.02
C PHE A 467 -15.04 -42.57 4.24
N VAL A 468 -15.21 -42.01 3.03
CA VAL A 468 -16.35 -42.36 2.17
C VAL A 468 -16.37 -43.86 1.85
N LYS A 469 -15.21 -44.45 1.56
CA LYS A 469 -15.09 -45.90 1.33
C LYS A 469 -15.41 -46.71 2.59
N GLU A 470 -14.88 -46.30 3.74
CA GLU A 470 -15.13 -46.93 5.03
C GLU A 470 -16.64 -47.00 5.34
N ILE A 471 -17.36 -45.89 5.17
CA ILE A 471 -18.80 -45.86 5.45
C ILE A 471 -19.63 -46.64 4.42
N CYS A 472 -19.11 -46.88 3.20
CA CYS A 472 -19.73 -47.79 2.23
C CYS A 472 -19.62 -49.26 2.66
N GLU A 473 -18.47 -49.65 3.20
CA GLU A 473 -18.16 -51.02 3.60
C GLU A 473 -18.82 -51.38 4.92
N GLN A 474 -18.66 -50.53 5.94
CA GLN A 474 -19.01 -50.85 7.32
C GLN A 474 -20.41 -50.36 7.71
N MET A 475 -20.91 -49.31 7.04
CA MET A 475 -22.17 -48.64 7.37
C MET A 475 -22.34 -48.35 8.87
N PRO A 476 -21.37 -47.66 9.53
CA PRO A 476 -21.49 -47.27 10.94
C PRO A 476 -22.66 -46.31 11.14
N HIS A 477 -23.14 -46.09 12.37
CA HIS A 477 -23.94 -44.88 12.61
C HIS A 477 -23.04 -43.65 12.56
N ILE A 478 -23.58 -42.52 12.13
CA ILE A 478 -22.85 -41.25 12.06
C ILE A 478 -23.63 -40.21 12.87
N VAL A 479 -23.00 -39.61 13.88
CA VAL A 479 -23.58 -38.51 14.66
C VAL A 479 -22.77 -37.27 14.35
N ILE A 480 -23.40 -36.26 13.77
CA ILE A 480 -22.75 -35.01 13.36
C ILE A 480 -23.26 -33.92 14.26
N VAL A 481 -22.36 -33.33 15.04
CA VAL A 481 -22.70 -32.35 16.06
C VAL A 481 -22.18 -30.97 15.68
N ASP A 482 -23.06 -29.98 15.82
CA ASP A 482 -22.79 -28.57 15.62
C ASP A 482 -23.81 -27.74 16.40
N ALA A 483 -23.58 -26.45 16.58
CA ALA A 483 -24.51 -25.56 17.25
C ALA A 483 -25.13 -24.53 16.30
N SER A 484 -26.27 -23.98 16.72
CA SER A 484 -26.95 -22.90 16.02
C SER A 484 -27.41 -21.85 17.03
N HIS A 485 -27.50 -20.58 16.59
CA HIS A 485 -28.14 -19.54 17.38
C HIS A 485 -29.58 -19.90 17.75
N ALA A 486 -30.05 -19.34 18.87
CA ALA A 486 -31.44 -19.46 19.28
C ALA A 486 -32.36 -18.83 18.21
N PRO A 487 -33.44 -19.53 17.81
CA PRO A 487 -34.45 -18.96 16.94
C PRO A 487 -35.20 -17.81 17.65
N PRO A 488 -35.83 -16.88 16.92
CA PRO A 488 -36.65 -15.82 17.52
C PRO A 488 -37.86 -16.34 18.34
N ASN A 489 -38.28 -17.58 18.11
CA ASN A 489 -39.36 -18.26 18.84
C ASN A 489 -38.84 -19.58 19.42
N ASN A 490 -39.04 -19.82 20.71
CA ASN A 490 -38.65 -21.04 21.43
C ASN A 490 -39.47 -22.29 21.06
N ASP A 491 -40.53 -22.17 20.25
CA ASP A 491 -41.35 -23.30 19.78
C ASP A 491 -40.65 -24.17 18.71
N VAL A 492 -39.49 -23.75 18.21
CA VAL A 492 -38.73 -24.45 17.18
C VAL A 492 -37.32 -24.80 17.64
N MET A 493 -36.78 -25.91 17.15
CA MET A 493 -35.38 -26.26 17.34
C MET A 493 -34.58 -25.88 16.09
N GLN A 494 -33.59 -25.00 16.20
CA GLN A 494 -32.76 -24.62 15.06
C GLN A 494 -31.52 -25.50 14.95
N LEU A 495 -31.17 -25.93 13.74
CA LEU A 495 -29.93 -26.63 13.40
C LEU A 495 -29.09 -25.75 12.47
N SER A 496 -27.77 -25.89 12.57
CA SER A 496 -26.84 -25.04 11.82
C SER A 496 -27.01 -25.23 10.31
N ARG A 497 -26.64 -24.20 9.54
CA ARG A 497 -26.56 -24.31 8.07
C ARG A 497 -25.54 -25.36 7.64
N GLY A 498 -24.50 -25.59 8.45
CA GLY A 498 -23.54 -26.68 8.26
C GLY A 498 -24.20 -28.06 8.33
N LEU A 499 -25.05 -28.31 9.34
CA LEU A 499 -25.82 -29.56 9.46
C LEU A 499 -26.73 -29.80 8.26
N ARG A 500 -27.34 -28.75 7.69
CA ARG A 500 -28.06 -28.85 6.40
C ARG A 500 -27.13 -29.32 5.27
N GLY A 501 -25.92 -28.75 5.21
CA GLY A 501 -24.91 -29.14 4.23
C GLY A 501 -24.55 -30.64 4.31
N TYR A 502 -24.40 -31.20 5.52
CA TYR A 502 -24.22 -32.65 5.67
C TYR A 502 -25.45 -33.44 5.20
N ALA A 503 -26.67 -32.99 5.52
CA ALA A 503 -27.89 -33.65 5.03
C ALA A 503 -27.95 -33.69 3.50
N HIS A 504 -27.57 -32.60 2.82
CA HIS A 504 -27.45 -32.58 1.35
C HIS A 504 -26.39 -33.55 0.85
N TRP A 505 -25.23 -33.63 1.51
CA TRP A 505 -24.18 -34.57 1.14
C TRP A 505 -24.67 -36.02 1.25
N PHE A 506 -25.38 -36.37 2.33
CA PHE A 506 -25.97 -37.69 2.49
C PHE A 506 -27.12 -37.97 1.52
N ALA A 507 -27.81 -36.94 1.01
CA ALA A 507 -28.77 -37.12 -0.08
C ALA A 507 -28.05 -37.63 -1.35
N VAL A 508 -26.91 -37.04 -1.73
CA VAL A 508 -26.09 -37.52 -2.86
C VAL A 508 -25.55 -38.93 -2.59
N PHE A 509 -25.01 -39.18 -1.40
CA PHE A 509 -24.50 -40.49 -1.02
C PHE A 509 -25.59 -41.57 -1.12
N ASN A 510 -26.77 -41.30 -0.57
CA ASN A 510 -27.90 -42.23 -0.61
C ASN A 510 -28.43 -42.45 -2.03
N ASP A 511 -28.40 -41.43 -2.89
CA ASP A 511 -28.76 -41.54 -4.29
C ASP A 511 -27.82 -42.49 -5.05
N LEU A 512 -26.51 -42.36 -4.82
CA LEU A 512 -25.51 -43.27 -5.38
C LEU A 512 -25.63 -44.69 -4.81
N ARG A 513 -25.84 -44.83 -3.49
CA ARG A 513 -26.08 -46.14 -2.85
C ARG A 513 -27.31 -46.85 -3.40
N SER A 514 -28.35 -46.08 -3.72
CA SER A 514 -29.64 -46.58 -4.21
C SER A 514 -29.71 -46.67 -5.74
N GLU A 515 -28.59 -46.49 -6.45
CA GLU A 515 -28.51 -46.52 -7.91
C GLU A 515 -29.49 -45.53 -8.60
N GLY A 516 -29.77 -44.40 -7.95
CA GLY A 516 -30.73 -43.40 -8.44
C GLY A 516 -32.20 -43.67 -8.07
N ASN A 517 -32.50 -44.76 -7.35
CA ASN A 517 -33.87 -45.07 -6.95
C ASN A 517 -34.30 -44.25 -5.72
N VAL A 518 -34.88 -43.07 -6.00
CA VAL A 518 -35.33 -42.08 -5.01
C VAL A 518 -36.31 -42.65 -3.97
N ALA A 519 -37.18 -43.60 -4.37
CA ALA A 519 -38.16 -44.22 -3.49
C ALA A 519 -37.52 -44.98 -2.30
N ILE A 520 -36.24 -45.34 -2.38
CA ILE A 520 -35.53 -46.07 -1.32
C ILE A 520 -35.17 -45.15 -0.14
N TYR A 521 -34.94 -43.85 -0.39
CA TYR A 521 -34.33 -42.95 0.60
C TYR A 521 -35.05 -41.61 0.79
N GLN A 522 -35.98 -41.22 -0.10
CA GLN A 522 -36.73 -39.96 0.05
C GLN A 522 -37.45 -39.87 1.39
N ASP A 523 -38.09 -40.98 1.83
CA ASP A 523 -38.85 -41.06 3.08
C ASP A 523 -37.96 -41.46 4.28
N LYS A 524 -36.64 -41.42 4.10
CA LYS A 524 -35.63 -41.69 5.13
C LYS A 524 -34.76 -40.47 5.39
N SER A 525 -35.06 -39.34 4.76
CA SER A 525 -34.34 -38.09 4.94
C SER A 525 -35.12 -37.16 5.88
N SER A 526 -34.39 -36.31 6.62
CA SER A 526 -34.98 -35.21 7.37
C SER A 526 -35.29 -33.99 6.51
N LEU A 527 -35.03 -34.04 5.18
CA LEU A 527 -35.31 -32.96 4.24
C LEU A 527 -36.82 -32.90 3.90
N PRO A 528 -37.38 -31.71 3.62
CA PRO A 528 -38.75 -31.58 3.10
C PRO A 528 -38.94 -32.37 1.79
N ALA A 529 -40.14 -32.90 1.56
CA ALA A 529 -40.45 -33.76 0.41
C ALA A 529 -40.22 -33.03 -0.93
N GLU A 530 -40.51 -31.73 -0.98
CA GLU A 530 -40.32 -30.86 -2.12
C GLU A 530 -38.86 -30.44 -2.35
N HIS A 531 -37.99 -30.56 -1.34
CA HIS A 531 -36.63 -30.03 -1.39
C HIS A 531 -35.66 -30.96 -2.13
N LEU A 532 -35.80 -32.28 -1.97
CA LEU A 532 -34.90 -33.24 -2.65
C LEU A 532 -34.96 -33.10 -4.19
N PRO A 533 -36.15 -33.04 -4.83
CA PRO A 533 -36.25 -32.78 -6.27
C PRO A 533 -35.68 -31.43 -6.71
N GLU A 534 -35.74 -30.40 -5.86
CA GLU A 534 -35.12 -29.09 -6.10
C GLU A 534 -33.58 -29.23 -6.10
N LEU A 535 -33.03 -29.84 -5.04
CA LEU A 535 -31.61 -30.05 -4.85
C LEU A 535 -30.97 -30.88 -5.98
N MET A 536 -31.63 -31.96 -6.41
CA MET A 536 -31.13 -32.85 -7.48
C MET A 536 -30.95 -32.17 -8.84
N LYS A 537 -31.63 -31.05 -9.10
CA LYS A 537 -31.49 -30.27 -10.34
C LYS A 537 -30.34 -29.28 -10.29
N TRP A 538 -29.75 -29.04 -9.11
CA TRP A 538 -28.74 -28.03 -8.92
C TRP A 538 -27.33 -28.53 -9.29
N HIS A 539 -26.49 -27.64 -9.82
CA HIS A 539 -25.17 -28.02 -10.34
C HIS A 539 -24.24 -28.61 -9.26
N ASP A 540 -24.29 -28.11 -8.02
CA ASP A 540 -23.48 -28.66 -6.92
C ASP A 540 -23.83 -30.12 -6.61
N TYR A 541 -25.11 -30.49 -6.70
CA TYR A 541 -25.54 -31.87 -6.50
C TYR A 541 -24.99 -32.77 -7.61
N VAL A 542 -25.10 -32.34 -8.86
CA VAL A 542 -24.58 -33.06 -10.03
C VAL A 542 -23.07 -33.25 -9.92
N ALA A 543 -22.33 -32.15 -9.67
CA ALA A 543 -20.88 -32.19 -9.52
C ALA A 543 -20.44 -33.10 -8.35
N ARG A 544 -21.16 -33.04 -7.22
CA ARG A 544 -20.87 -33.92 -6.08
C ARG A 544 -21.16 -35.39 -6.40
N LYS A 545 -22.23 -35.67 -7.12
CA LYS A 545 -22.59 -37.03 -7.55
C LYS A 545 -21.50 -37.60 -8.46
N GLU A 546 -21.04 -36.85 -9.46
CA GLU A 546 -19.94 -37.25 -10.36
C GLU A 546 -18.65 -37.54 -9.57
N GLN A 547 -18.30 -36.67 -8.62
CA GLN A 547 -17.11 -36.86 -7.79
C GLN A 547 -17.19 -38.14 -6.93
N LEU A 548 -18.34 -38.39 -6.29
CA LEU A 548 -18.52 -39.51 -5.38
C LEU A 548 -18.79 -40.84 -6.10
N GLN A 549 -19.20 -40.83 -7.37
CA GLN A 549 -19.57 -42.03 -8.11
C GLN A 549 -18.44 -43.07 -8.21
N ALA A 550 -17.18 -42.61 -8.24
CA ALA A 550 -16.02 -43.50 -8.25
C ALA A 550 -15.69 -44.11 -6.88
N TRP A 551 -16.32 -43.63 -5.79
CA TRP A 551 -15.99 -43.99 -4.41
C TRP A 551 -17.12 -44.74 -3.72
N VAL A 552 -18.38 -44.47 -4.10
CA VAL A 552 -19.56 -45.05 -3.48
C VAL A 552 -20.04 -46.26 -4.26
N SER A 553 -20.06 -47.44 -3.62
CA SER A 553 -20.64 -48.66 -4.17
C SER A 553 -22.13 -48.77 -3.86
N PRO A 554 -22.97 -49.38 -4.72
CA PRO A 554 -24.39 -49.63 -4.42
C PRO A 554 -24.64 -50.43 -3.13
N GLY A 555 -25.77 -50.18 -2.45
CA GLY A 555 -26.18 -50.92 -1.25
C GLY A 555 -27.14 -50.16 -0.33
N LYS A 556 -27.09 -50.45 0.97
CA LYS A 556 -27.97 -49.82 1.98
C LYS A 556 -27.73 -48.31 2.07
N ALA A 557 -28.80 -47.52 2.04
CA ALA A 557 -28.79 -46.09 2.29
C ALA A 557 -28.91 -45.76 3.80
N TYR A 558 -28.41 -44.60 4.19
CA TYR A 558 -28.60 -44.05 5.53
C TYR A 558 -30.00 -43.46 5.70
N ARG A 559 -30.54 -43.58 6.92
CA ARG A 559 -31.65 -42.74 7.37
C ARG A 559 -31.10 -41.53 8.12
N VAL A 560 -31.49 -40.32 7.70
CA VAL A 560 -31.06 -39.05 8.30
C VAL A 560 -32.13 -38.56 9.26
N THR A 561 -31.75 -38.27 10.51
CA THR A 561 -32.63 -37.76 11.57
C THR A 561 -31.93 -36.68 12.39
N THR A 562 -32.65 -36.06 13.32
CA THR A 562 -32.17 -34.94 14.13
C THR A 562 -32.23 -35.28 15.61
N TRP A 563 -31.29 -34.75 16.39
CA TRP A 563 -31.30 -34.85 17.85
C TRP A 563 -31.01 -33.50 18.50
N ALA A 564 -31.66 -33.25 19.63
CA ALA A 564 -31.39 -32.15 20.54
C ALA A 564 -31.85 -32.55 21.95
N PRO A 565 -31.32 -31.92 23.02
CA PRO A 565 -31.80 -32.17 24.39
C PRO A 565 -33.28 -31.81 24.55
N GLU A 566 -33.73 -30.72 23.92
CA GLU A 566 -35.13 -30.28 23.90
C GLU A 566 -35.69 -30.23 22.46
N LEU A 567 -35.76 -31.39 21.80
CA LEU A 567 -36.25 -31.46 20.42
C LEU A 567 -37.74 -31.08 20.34
N LYS A 568 -38.04 -29.99 19.64
CA LYS A 568 -39.40 -29.48 19.40
C LYS A 568 -40.06 -30.21 18.21
N ASP A 569 -41.38 -30.05 18.06
CA ASP A 569 -42.15 -30.65 16.95
C ASP A 569 -41.77 -30.11 15.57
N THR A 570 -41.26 -28.88 15.54
CA THR A 570 -40.74 -28.23 14.34
C THR A 570 -39.24 -27.97 14.51
N VAL A 571 -38.46 -28.41 13.52
CA VAL A 571 -37.03 -28.16 13.43
C VAL A 571 -36.78 -27.22 12.25
N ILE A 572 -35.88 -26.25 12.41
CA ILE A 572 -35.37 -25.42 11.32
C ILE A 572 -33.99 -25.94 10.94
N LEU A 573 -33.88 -26.64 9.81
CA LEU A 573 -32.61 -27.11 9.27
C LEU A 573 -32.01 -26.04 8.33
N GLY A 574 -31.16 -25.18 8.88
CA GLY A 574 -30.67 -23.99 8.19
C GLY A 574 -31.78 -22.94 8.03
N ASP A 575 -32.45 -22.94 6.87
CA ASP A 575 -33.60 -22.08 6.54
C ASP A 575 -34.89 -22.89 6.27
N MET A 576 -34.81 -24.23 6.31
CA MET A 576 -35.92 -25.12 5.97
C MET A 576 -36.68 -25.55 7.22
N ARG A 577 -38.00 -25.37 7.22
CA ARG A 577 -38.86 -25.94 8.27
C ARG A 577 -39.13 -27.40 7.97
N VAL A 578 -38.73 -28.27 8.89
CA VAL A 578 -38.99 -29.70 8.82
C VAL A 578 -39.79 -30.11 10.04
N LYS A 579 -40.84 -30.90 9.82
CA LYS A 579 -41.51 -31.56 10.95
C LYS A 579 -40.53 -32.55 11.56
N ARG A 580 -40.63 -32.77 12.87
CA ARG A 580 -39.95 -33.89 13.52
C ARG A 580 -40.32 -35.18 12.76
N TYR A 581 -39.33 -35.78 12.11
CA TYR A 581 -39.53 -36.83 11.11
C TYR A 581 -39.12 -38.21 11.66
N PRO A 582 -39.97 -39.25 11.52
CA PRO A 582 -41.16 -39.56 12.35
C PRO A 582 -40.86 -39.58 13.86
N ALA A 583 -41.88 -39.90 14.65
CA ALA A 583 -41.92 -40.02 16.11
C ALA A 583 -41.00 -41.11 16.70
N ILE A 584 -39.72 -41.10 16.33
CA ILE A 584 -38.69 -41.82 17.05
C ILE A 584 -38.59 -41.09 18.40
N SER A 585 -39.17 -41.67 19.45
CA SER A 585 -38.87 -41.24 20.81
C SER A 585 -37.35 -41.37 21.01
N HIS A 586 -36.75 -40.65 21.97
CA HIS A 586 -35.32 -40.85 22.27
C HIS A 586 -34.96 -42.32 22.46
N GLU A 587 -35.94 -43.16 22.84
CA GLU A 587 -35.90 -44.62 23.05
C GLU A 587 -35.84 -45.45 21.74
N GLU A 588 -36.37 -44.92 20.63
CA GLU A 588 -36.36 -45.57 19.31
C GLU A 588 -35.13 -45.19 18.45
N ILE A 589 -34.30 -44.22 18.87
CA ILE A 589 -32.97 -43.97 18.28
C ILE A 589 -32.06 -45.15 18.67
N GLY A 590 -32.07 -46.21 17.87
CA GLY A 590 -31.37 -47.47 18.13
C GLY A 590 -31.59 -48.52 17.02
N GLY A 591 -31.05 -49.72 17.22
CA GLY A 591 -31.16 -50.83 16.28
C GLY A 591 -30.12 -50.83 15.16
N ASP A 592 -30.19 -51.85 14.28
CA ASP A 592 -29.15 -52.13 13.29
C ASP A 592 -29.37 -51.44 11.91
N LEU A 593 -30.29 -50.47 11.82
CA LEU A 593 -30.43 -49.64 10.61
C LEU A 593 -29.40 -48.52 10.62
N PRO A 594 -28.63 -48.30 9.53
CA PRO A 594 -27.62 -47.24 9.50
C PRO A 594 -28.28 -45.85 9.59
N LEU A 595 -27.83 -45.05 10.56
CA LEU A 595 -28.38 -43.73 10.88
C LEU A 595 -27.33 -42.64 10.71
N VAL A 596 -27.78 -41.48 10.22
CA VAL A 596 -27.08 -40.19 10.33
C VAL A 596 -27.92 -39.31 11.27
N ILE A 597 -27.32 -38.85 12.36
CA ILE A 597 -27.98 -38.01 13.37
C ILE A 597 -27.35 -36.61 13.32
N LEU A 598 -28.13 -35.62 12.90
CA LEU A 598 -27.75 -34.21 12.96
C LEU A 598 -28.09 -33.69 14.36
N ALA A 599 -27.06 -33.50 15.18
CA ALA A 599 -27.18 -33.18 16.59
C ALA A 599 -26.91 -31.69 16.85
N ASN A 600 -27.82 -31.04 17.58
CA ASN A 600 -27.57 -29.75 18.21
C ASN A 600 -27.69 -29.92 19.73
N PRO A 601 -26.58 -29.81 20.49
CA PRO A 601 -26.57 -30.03 21.93
C PRO A 601 -27.06 -28.84 22.75
N ILE A 602 -27.34 -27.70 22.11
CA ILE A 602 -27.71 -26.46 22.80
C ILE A 602 -29.10 -26.56 23.47
N VAL A 603 -29.21 -26.06 24.69
CA VAL A 603 -30.48 -25.84 25.39
C VAL A 603 -30.88 -24.37 25.30
N TYR A 604 -31.81 -23.99 24.44
CA TYR A 604 -32.09 -22.56 24.18
C TYR A 604 -32.73 -21.78 25.33
N ARG A 605 -33.32 -22.46 26.33
CA ARG A 605 -33.91 -21.79 27.49
C ARG A 605 -32.81 -21.25 28.42
N THR A 606 -32.99 -20.01 28.88
CA THR A 606 -32.05 -19.31 29.77
C THR A 606 -32.68 -18.87 31.09
N GLU A 607 -34.00 -18.98 31.21
CA GLU A 607 -34.82 -18.59 32.36
C GLU A 607 -35.85 -19.67 32.70
N GLY A 608 -36.18 -19.81 33.98
CA GLY A 608 -37.13 -20.80 34.52
C GLY A 608 -36.61 -21.51 35.76
N ASP A 609 -37.47 -21.66 36.78
CA ASP A 609 -37.11 -22.31 38.04
C ASP A 609 -36.83 -23.82 37.89
N ASP A 610 -37.26 -24.41 36.77
CA ASP A 610 -37.00 -25.80 36.39
C ASP A 610 -35.65 -26.01 35.68
N LEU A 611 -34.94 -24.93 35.29
CA LEU A 611 -33.64 -25.05 34.65
C LEU A 611 -32.54 -25.37 35.67
N PRO A 612 -31.57 -26.24 35.32
CA PRO A 612 -30.32 -26.38 36.07
C PRO A 612 -29.62 -25.04 36.25
N ASP A 613 -28.97 -24.85 37.39
CA ASP A 613 -28.26 -23.60 37.72
C ASP A 613 -27.21 -23.23 36.66
N ALA A 614 -26.54 -24.23 36.07
CA ALA A 614 -25.56 -24.06 34.99
C ALA A 614 -26.13 -23.38 33.73
N LEU A 615 -27.45 -23.35 33.53
CA LEU A 615 -28.09 -22.74 32.36
C LEU A 615 -28.67 -21.34 32.65
N ARG A 616 -28.89 -20.98 33.92
CA ARG A 616 -29.59 -19.74 34.29
C ARG A 616 -28.68 -18.52 34.08
N GLY A 617 -29.19 -17.50 33.37
CA GLY A 617 -28.45 -16.26 33.14
C GLY A 617 -27.24 -16.39 32.21
N THR A 618 -27.13 -17.50 31.46
CA THR A 618 -26.05 -17.78 30.49
C THR A 618 -26.52 -17.61 29.05
N THR A 619 -25.59 -17.59 28.11
CA THR A 619 -25.84 -17.32 26.68
C THR A 619 -25.66 -18.59 25.84
N PRO A 620 -26.69 -19.07 25.13
CA PRO A 620 -26.54 -20.17 24.18
C PRO A 620 -25.46 -19.86 23.15
N ARG A 621 -24.55 -20.82 22.95
CA ARG A 621 -23.52 -20.75 21.91
C ARG A 621 -22.48 -19.62 22.14
N HIS A 622 -22.22 -19.24 23.39
CA HIS A 622 -21.36 -18.10 23.75
C HIS A 622 -19.98 -18.14 23.08
N PHE A 623 -19.31 -19.30 23.06
CA PHE A 623 -17.94 -19.46 22.56
C PHE A 623 -17.81 -19.75 21.04
N ASP A 624 -18.86 -19.55 20.23
CA ASP A 624 -18.82 -19.90 18.80
C ASP A 624 -17.70 -19.25 17.99
N ASP A 625 -17.43 -17.99 18.33
CA ASP A 625 -16.40 -17.16 17.72
C ASP A 625 -15.35 -16.86 18.79
N PRO A 626 -14.43 -17.80 19.10
CA PRO A 626 -13.42 -17.63 20.14
C PRO A 626 -12.53 -16.40 19.91
N GLU A 627 -12.34 -16.00 18.66
CA GLU A 627 -11.63 -14.77 18.29
C GLU A 627 -12.31 -13.47 18.79
N ALA A 628 -13.60 -13.51 19.14
CA ALA A 628 -14.28 -12.37 19.73
C ALA A 628 -14.04 -12.25 21.25
N HIS A 629 -13.48 -13.29 21.87
CA HIS A 629 -13.21 -13.40 23.31
C HIS A 629 -11.72 -13.33 23.67
N ALA A 630 -10.86 -13.51 22.66
CA ALA A 630 -9.43 -13.40 22.78
C ALA A 630 -8.97 -12.04 22.24
N GLU A 631 -8.26 -11.28 23.06
CA GLU A 631 -7.59 -10.06 22.62
C GLU A 631 -6.10 -10.35 22.55
N ASP A 632 -5.56 -10.37 21.33
CA ASP A 632 -4.13 -10.38 21.08
C ASP A 632 -3.72 -9.23 20.16
N THR A 633 -2.47 -8.83 20.24
CA THR A 633 -1.89 -7.80 19.36
C THR A 633 -0.46 -8.17 19.06
N ILE A 634 -0.08 -8.05 17.79
CA ILE A 634 1.31 -8.23 17.37
C ILE A 634 2.05 -6.91 17.53
N VAL A 635 3.02 -6.89 18.43
CA VAL A 635 3.89 -5.74 18.69
C VAL A 635 5.21 -5.92 17.96
N PHE A 636 5.65 -4.85 17.30
CA PHE A 636 6.93 -4.78 16.59
C PHE A 636 7.97 -4.08 17.44
N GLY A 637 9.21 -4.54 17.37
CA GLY A 637 10.34 -3.85 17.97
C GLY A 637 11.64 -4.59 17.69
N PHE A 638 12.69 -4.25 18.43
CA PHE A 638 14.00 -4.86 18.27
C PHE A 638 14.35 -5.80 19.41
N GLY A 639 15.06 -6.88 19.10
CA GLY A 639 15.65 -7.76 20.10
C GLY A 639 17.05 -8.20 19.67
N SER A 640 17.58 -9.22 20.34
CA SER A 640 18.92 -9.74 20.08
C SER A 640 19.15 -10.16 18.61
N HIS A 641 18.10 -10.54 17.89
CA HIS A 641 18.16 -10.98 16.50
C HIS A 641 17.65 -9.95 15.48
N GLY A 642 17.68 -8.65 15.82
CA GLY A 642 17.25 -7.57 14.93
C GLY A 642 15.78 -7.24 15.12
N LEU A 643 15.05 -7.07 14.03
CA LEU A 643 13.61 -6.89 14.13
C LEU A 643 12.97 -8.18 14.65
N GLU A 644 12.17 -8.04 15.69
CA GLU A 644 11.39 -9.11 16.29
C GLU A 644 9.93 -8.69 16.42
N THR A 645 9.06 -9.67 16.53
CA THR A 645 7.64 -9.47 16.88
C THR A 645 7.33 -10.24 18.15
N ARG A 646 6.35 -9.74 18.90
CA ARG A 646 5.78 -10.41 20.08
C ARG A 646 4.27 -10.39 19.98
N LEU A 647 3.64 -11.46 20.48
CA LEU A 647 2.21 -11.48 20.72
C LEU A 647 1.99 -10.97 22.14
N GLU A 648 1.28 -9.86 22.29
CA GLU A 648 0.76 -9.39 23.57
C GLU A 648 -0.70 -9.81 23.70
N GLY A 649 -1.11 -10.23 24.90
CA GLY A 649 -2.46 -10.75 25.15
C GLY A 649 -2.58 -12.26 24.97
N MET A 650 -3.82 -12.74 25.02
CA MET A 650 -4.14 -14.18 24.97
C MET A 650 -4.48 -14.56 23.54
N SER A 651 -3.72 -15.51 22.95
CA SER A 651 -4.07 -15.99 21.62
C SER A 651 -5.42 -16.72 21.62
N THR A 652 -6.09 -16.73 20.47
CA THR A 652 -7.34 -17.49 20.31
C THR A 652 -7.14 -18.98 20.64
N GLU A 653 -5.99 -19.58 20.32
CA GLU A 653 -5.73 -20.98 20.68
C GLU A 653 -5.53 -21.17 22.19
N GLN A 654 -4.80 -20.26 22.85
CA GLN A 654 -4.63 -20.29 24.31
C GLN A 654 -5.98 -20.14 25.02
N PHE A 655 -6.85 -19.25 24.55
CA PHE A 655 -8.20 -19.08 25.06
C PHE A 655 -9.00 -20.39 24.93
N VAL A 656 -9.03 -21.00 23.74
CA VAL A 656 -9.75 -22.26 23.50
C VAL A 656 -9.25 -23.37 24.42
N GLN A 657 -7.94 -23.56 24.52
CA GLN A 657 -7.35 -24.57 25.39
C GLN A 657 -7.71 -24.37 26.86
N THR A 658 -7.66 -23.12 27.33
CA THR A 658 -8.00 -22.75 28.71
C THR A 658 -9.47 -23.08 29.00
N VAL A 659 -10.39 -22.60 28.16
CA VAL A 659 -11.84 -22.86 28.30
C VAL A 659 -12.14 -24.36 28.24
N GLN A 660 -11.52 -25.10 27.33
CA GLN A 660 -11.67 -26.56 27.25
C GLN A 660 -11.20 -27.29 28.52
N GLY A 661 -10.13 -26.81 29.15
CA GLY A 661 -9.65 -27.33 30.44
C GLY A 661 -10.75 -27.26 31.50
N TYR A 662 -11.33 -26.08 31.70
CA TYR A 662 -12.42 -25.89 32.65
C TYR A 662 -13.69 -26.67 32.28
N ILE A 663 -14.04 -26.76 30.98
CA ILE A 663 -15.18 -27.57 30.53
C ILE A 663 -14.99 -29.04 30.91
N LYS A 664 -13.79 -29.59 30.73
CA LYS A 664 -13.47 -30.99 31.10
C LYS A 664 -13.64 -31.20 32.61
N GLU A 665 -13.08 -30.32 33.43
CA GLU A 665 -13.23 -30.39 34.89
C GLU A 665 -14.70 -30.30 35.36
N GLU A 666 -15.51 -29.48 34.70
CA GLU A 666 -16.94 -29.38 34.99
C GLU A 666 -17.73 -30.61 34.53
N ILE A 667 -17.39 -31.19 33.36
CA ILE A 667 -17.98 -32.45 32.90
C ILE A 667 -17.68 -33.58 33.90
N ASP A 668 -16.45 -33.66 34.40
CA ASP A 668 -16.05 -34.66 35.40
C ASP A 668 -16.94 -34.56 36.66
N ARG A 669 -17.15 -33.33 37.17
CA ARG A 669 -18.05 -33.07 38.31
C ARG A 669 -19.50 -33.46 38.02
N LEU A 670 -20.05 -33.07 36.86
CA LEU A 670 -21.41 -33.40 36.45
C LEU A 670 -21.65 -34.92 36.27
N LEU A 671 -20.59 -35.69 36.01
CA LEU A 671 -20.64 -37.15 35.91
C LEU A 671 -20.51 -37.85 37.27
N GLU A 672 -19.84 -37.25 38.26
CA GLU A 672 -19.79 -37.77 39.63
C GLU A 672 -21.11 -37.58 40.38
N GLU A 673 -21.84 -36.50 40.08
CA GLU A 673 -23.14 -36.18 40.71
C GLU A 673 -24.34 -36.95 40.12
N SER A 674 -24.15 -37.65 38.98
CA SER A 674 -25.22 -38.31 38.21
C SER A 674 -25.13 -39.82 38.18
#